data_AF-A0A8C7KS68-F1
#
_entry.id   AF-A0A8C7KS68-F1
#
_cell.length_a   1.000
_cell.length_b   1.000
_cell.length_c   1.000
_cell.angle_alpha   90.00
_cell.angle_beta   90.00
_cell.angle_gamma   90.00
#
_symmetry.space_group_name_H-M   'P 1'
#
loop_
_entity.id
_entity.type
_entity.pdbx_description
1 polymer ?
#
loop_
_entity_poly.entity_id
_entity_poly.type
_entity_poly.pdbx_seq_one_letter_code
_entity_poly.pdbx_strand_id
1 'polypeptide(L)'
;METKPFMSLESTILPMGWFLKPQCSLAPPPQRGRSGEACSCFTGMCHLHHPRISTGNTQRHLHIPSPSSPSWQTPHLGRHLYQINSSGQVTSSPLSSPTSHRGMHPSLLNPSSMGPSGSLHSPISTLSSPMNGLGSPFSVINSPMGPHSMSSPGMGYGPSVSPQMSQFLCLKNIRTFLKVCHDKFGLRNSELFDPFDLFDVRDFGKVISALSRISHHSIVQIKGVRPFPSEDTALNEDDVYRSLEELADEHDVGEDDIYDCVPCEDDGDDIYEDIIKVEVRQPMKMGMTEDDKRNCCLVEIQETEAKYYKTLEDIEKNYMIPLKQVLSPQDMGAIFVNLEDVIKVHFALLRAIDLNMVSGGNGLGKIFIDFKERLLIYGQYCSHMETAQKTLDELITTREDVKMKVEECTMKVQEGKFKLQDLLVVPMQRVLKYHLLLKELVSHSTDRPDRQQLKEALEAMQDLAMYINEVKRDNETLKKISEFQNSIENLQVKLEEYGRPKIDGELKVSSIVNRTKQDRYIFLFDKVVIVCKRKGYCYELKEIIELQSYKMSDDPMNNRDVKKWSYGFYLIHLQGKQGFQFFCKTEDTKRKWMEQFEMAMSNIKPEKATANQHIFQMHTFEKNTNCRACKMLLRGIFYQGYYCSRCGTGAHKECLECITICKINPLDADLGLPSSGPKMVAVRNYHGTPVPPGKTPLSFQTGDFIELLKGEPDTTWWEGKLIQTQKSGFFPNNCVKPCLDPKPLFQSFPSRQPSRETDYYGYPWFAGNMERTQADNLLKSHSSGTYLIRERTAEAERFAISIKFNEEVKHIKVIEKDSWIHITEAKKFESLLELVEYYQSHSLKESFKLLDTTLRYPYKSKERGPASRASTRSPVFTPRVVSTAVARYNFAARDMRELSLREGDIVKIYSKIGGDQGWWKGEANDRIGWFPSTYVDEEGVQ
;
A
#
# COMPACT_ATOMS: atom_id res chain seq x y z
N MET A 1 37.92 38.12 -17.31
CA MET A 1 38.68 37.20 -18.17
C MET A 1 39.43 36.25 -17.26
N GLU A 2 38.86 35.09 -17.02
CA GLU A 2 39.63 33.91 -16.63
C GLU A 2 38.91 32.73 -17.28
N THR A 3 39.62 32.14 -18.22
CA THR A 3 39.22 31.11 -19.15
C THR A 3 39.20 29.76 -18.44
N LYS A 4 38.02 29.14 -18.38
CA LYS A 4 37.85 27.70 -18.07
C LYS A 4 38.38 26.86 -19.24
N PRO A 5 39.12 25.78 -19.02
CA PRO A 5 39.24 24.72 -20.01
C PRO A 5 38.11 23.69 -19.83
N PHE A 6 37.53 23.34 -20.97
CA PHE A 6 36.72 22.15 -21.22
C PHE A 6 37.45 20.87 -20.79
N MET A 7 36.75 19.93 -20.16
CA MET A 7 36.77 18.51 -20.53
C MET A 7 35.44 17.83 -20.14
N SER A 8 34.92 17.11 -21.12
CA SER A 8 33.72 16.31 -21.16
C SER A 8 33.96 14.87 -20.67
N LEU A 9 32.86 14.16 -20.40
CA LEU A 9 32.71 12.73 -20.08
C LEU A 9 33.22 12.28 -18.69
N GLU A 10 32.27 12.04 -17.78
CA GLU A 10 32.06 10.75 -17.07
C GLU A 10 31.05 10.94 -15.92
N SER A 11 29.76 10.76 -16.19
CA SER A 11 28.70 10.71 -15.17
C SER A 11 28.20 9.28 -14.99
N THR A 12 28.99 8.46 -14.29
CA THR A 12 28.49 7.24 -13.63
C THR A 12 29.39 6.90 -12.45
N ILE A 13 29.41 7.70 -11.38
CA ILE A 13 30.06 7.30 -10.12
C ILE A 13 29.34 7.88 -8.90
N LEU A 14 28.52 7.03 -8.27
CA LEU A 14 28.07 7.08 -6.87
C LEU A 14 29.13 7.66 -5.91
N PRO A 15 28.78 8.51 -4.94
CA PRO A 15 29.60 8.71 -3.75
C PRO A 15 29.07 7.83 -2.61
N MET A 16 29.77 6.73 -2.34
CA MET A 16 29.76 6.09 -1.03
C MET A 16 30.61 6.95 -0.09
N GLY A 17 30.00 7.58 0.93
CA GLY A 17 30.74 7.80 2.16
C GLY A 17 30.19 8.73 3.27
N TRP A 18 29.94 8.08 4.43
CA TRP A 18 30.35 8.44 5.81
C TRP A 18 29.34 9.18 6.72
N PHE A 19 28.98 8.55 7.86
CA PHE A 19 29.52 8.86 9.20
C PHE A 19 29.04 7.84 10.26
N LEU A 20 29.95 7.01 10.79
CA LEU A 20 29.79 6.38 12.12
C LEU A 20 30.71 7.12 13.10
N LYS A 21 30.12 7.91 14.00
CA LYS A 21 30.76 8.31 15.27
C LYS A 21 30.36 7.29 16.35
N PRO A 22 31.31 6.76 17.15
CA PRO A 22 30.99 5.82 18.21
C PRO A 22 30.55 6.56 19.48
N GLN A 23 29.38 6.20 20.03
CA GLN A 23 29.09 6.38 21.46
C GLN A 23 29.34 5.06 22.18
N CYS A 24 30.50 4.96 22.82
CA CYS A 24 30.77 3.92 23.81
C CYS A 24 29.98 4.23 25.08
N SER A 25 29.14 3.29 25.53
CA SER A 25 28.76 3.21 26.93
C SER A 25 28.69 1.76 27.41
N LEU A 26 29.35 1.54 28.56
CA LEU A 26 29.22 0.45 29.53
C LEU A 26 30.11 -0.81 29.39
N ALA A 27 31.19 -0.71 30.19
CA ALA A 27 31.65 -1.62 31.25
C ALA A 27 32.12 -3.05 30.92
N PRO A 28 33.40 -3.40 31.19
CA PRO A 28 33.91 -4.76 31.07
C PRO A 28 33.71 -5.58 32.37
N PRO A 29 33.59 -6.92 32.30
CA PRO A 29 33.78 -7.80 33.44
C PRO A 29 35.28 -8.13 33.67
N PRO A 30 35.66 -8.63 34.86
CA PRO A 30 36.97 -8.41 35.44
C PRO A 30 38.02 -9.44 34.99
N GLN A 31 39.25 -8.99 34.74
CA GLN A 31 40.42 -9.87 34.71
C GLN A 31 41.13 -9.89 36.06
N ARG A 32 41.38 -11.10 36.56
CA ARG A 32 42.31 -11.39 37.65
C ARG A 32 43.73 -11.03 37.22
N GLY A 33 44.36 -10.14 37.97
CA GLY A 33 45.74 -9.74 37.76
C GLY A 33 46.78 -10.71 38.33
N ARG A 34 47.99 -10.60 37.78
CA ARG A 34 49.33 -10.71 38.40
C ARG A 34 50.31 -10.04 37.42
N SER A 35 50.84 -8.84 37.71
CA SER A 35 52.13 -8.55 38.39
C SER A 35 53.30 -9.35 37.81
N GLY A 36 54.41 -8.81 37.34
CA GLY A 36 54.98 -7.46 37.35
C GLY A 36 56.38 -7.53 36.69
N GLU A 37 57.19 -6.48 36.87
CA GLU A 37 58.54 -6.22 36.31
C GLU A 37 58.56 -5.60 34.91
N ALA A 38 59.43 -4.67 34.55
CA ALA A 38 60.13 -3.57 35.22
C ALA A 38 60.69 -2.72 34.06
N CYS A 39 60.68 -1.40 34.22
CA CYS A 39 61.16 -0.45 33.22
C CYS A 39 62.69 -0.33 33.27
N SER A 40 63.34 -0.17 32.11
CA SER A 40 64.70 0.39 32.04
C SER A 40 64.92 1.12 30.71
N CYS A 41 65.01 2.45 30.79
CA CYS A 41 65.52 3.31 29.72
C CYS A 41 67.06 3.39 29.83
N PHE A 42 67.80 3.50 28.72
CA PHE A 42 68.81 4.56 28.46
C PHE A 42 69.57 4.37 27.11
N THR A 43 69.51 5.43 26.28
CA THR A 43 70.58 6.07 25.45
C THR A 43 71.35 5.34 24.33
N GLY A 44 71.47 6.05 23.19
CA GLY A 44 72.56 5.89 22.20
C GLY A 44 72.42 6.85 21.00
N MET A 45 73.52 7.51 20.63
CA MET A 45 73.63 8.77 19.85
C MET A 45 73.47 8.69 18.31
N CYS A 46 73.29 9.88 17.71
CA CYS A 46 73.29 10.22 16.28
C CYS A 46 74.70 10.50 15.71
N HIS A 47 74.90 10.37 14.39
CA HIS A 47 75.52 11.35 13.46
C HIS A 47 75.88 10.74 12.08
N LEU A 48 75.56 11.40 10.95
CA LEU A 48 76.53 12.09 10.04
C LEU A 48 75.98 12.42 8.62
N HIS A 49 75.99 13.74 8.32
CA HIS A 49 76.38 14.51 7.08
C HIS A 49 75.73 14.22 5.69
N HIS A 50 75.08 15.15 4.92
CA HIS A 50 75.41 16.49 4.32
C HIS A 50 76.61 16.50 3.31
N PRO A 51 76.87 17.47 2.38
CA PRO A 51 76.13 18.70 1.93
C PRO A 51 76.34 19.20 0.43
N ARG A 52 75.84 20.43 0.11
CA ARG A 52 76.33 21.51 -0.82
C ARG A 52 75.70 21.68 -2.23
N ILE A 53 75.65 22.85 -2.93
CA ILE A 53 75.52 24.33 -2.74
C ILE A 53 75.40 24.98 -4.17
N SER A 54 74.83 26.21 -4.26
CA SER A 54 74.63 27.23 -5.35
C SER A 54 75.63 27.36 -6.53
N THR A 55 75.35 27.98 -7.70
CA THR A 55 75.09 29.43 -8.02
C THR A 55 74.73 29.65 -9.52
N GLY A 56 74.17 30.82 -9.92
CA GLY A 56 74.42 31.43 -11.25
C GLY A 56 73.30 32.22 -11.98
N ASN A 57 73.51 33.53 -12.17
CA ASN A 57 72.71 34.61 -12.82
C ASN A 57 72.43 34.51 -14.35
N THR A 58 71.37 35.17 -14.87
CA THR A 58 71.44 36.41 -15.72
C THR A 58 70.08 36.97 -16.19
N GLN A 59 70.05 38.30 -16.41
CA GLN A 59 68.92 39.24 -16.62
C GLN A 59 68.37 39.33 -18.07
N ARG A 60 67.15 39.92 -18.23
CA ARG A 60 66.89 41.17 -19.02
C ARG A 60 65.44 41.71 -18.89
N HIS A 61 65.32 42.95 -18.37
CA HIS A 61 64.52 44.15 -18.77
C HIS A 61 63.29 44.02 -19.70
N LEU A 62 62.20 44.83 -19.69
CA LEU A 62 61.82 46.12 -19.08
C LEU A 62 60.31 46.42 -19.38
N HIS A 63 59.75 47.39 -18.65
CA HIS A 63 58.61 48.31 -18.96
C HIS A 63 57.20 48.11 -18.34
N ILE A 64 56.86 49.09 -17.48
CA ILE A 64 55.57 49.63 -17.02
C ILE A 64 55.38 50.96 -17.81
N PRO A 65 54.16 51.47 -18.20
CA PRO A 65 53.13 51.97 -17.27
C PRO A 65 51.64 51.93 -17.68
N SER A 66 50.78 52.21 -16.68
CA SER A 66 49.37 52.67 -16.71
C SER A 66 49.21 54.04 -17.44
N PRO A 67 48.03 54.72 -17.61
CA PRO A 67 46.68 54.58 -17.00
C PRO A 67 45.45 54.88 -17.94
N SER A 68 44.26 55.08 -17.33
CA SER A 68 43.14 56.01 -17.71
C SER A 68 41.95 55.58 -18.61
N SER A 69 40.75 55.84 -18.07
CA SER A 69 39.40 55.98 -18.66
C SER A 69 39.29 57.11 -19.70
N PRO A 70 38.29 57.14 -20.63
CA PRO A 70 37.04 57.92 -20.39
C PRO A 70 35.74 57.53 -21.20
N SER A 71 34.58 57.67 -20.53
CA SER A 71 33.33 58.40 -20.88
C SER A 71 32.72 58.63 -22.30
N TRP A 72 31.37 58.63 -22.35
CA TRP A 72 30.40 59.22 -23.34
C TRP A 72 30.44 58.64 -24.79
N GLN A 73 29.40 58.55 -25.63
CA GLN A 73 28.12 59.24 -25.81
C GLN A 73 27.25 58.46 -26.84
N THR A 74 25.94 58.71 -26.84
CA THR A 74 24.90 58.31 -27.82
C THR A 74 25.23 58.62 -29.30
N PRO A 75 24.45 58.05 -30.26
CA PRO A 75 23.46 58.93 -30.89
C PRO A 75 22.08 58.30 -31.13
N HIS A 76 21.07 59.17 -31.02
CA HIS A 76 19.74 59.04 -31.60
C HIS A 76 19.78 59.01 -33.13
N LEU A 77 18.84 58.30 -33.77
CA LEU A 77 18.13 58.80 -34.96
C LEU A 77 16.86 58.00 -35.28
N GLY A 78 15.73 58.71 -35.25
CA GLY A 78 14.87 58.79 -36.44
C GLY A 78 13.73 57.79 -36.61
N ARG A 79 12.55 58.15 -36.09
CA ARG A 79 11.23 57.79 -36.63
C ARG A 79 11.14 58.06 -38.14
N HIS A 80 10.32 57.29 -38.87
CA HIS A 80 9.28 57.89 -39.71
C HIS A 80 8.13 56.90 -40.02
N LEU A 81 6.91 57.40 -39.81
CA LEU A 81 5.63 56.85 -40.29
C LEU A 81 5.56 56.86 -41.83
N TYR A 82 4.80 55.91 -42.40
CA TYR A 82 3.83 56.20 -43.48
C TYR A 82 2.63 55.24 -43.41
N GLN A 83 1.42 55.82 -43.32
CA GLN A 83 0.14 55.23 -43.76
C GLN A 83 0.17 55.04 -45.30
N ILE A 84 -0.70 54.21 -45.89
CA ILE A 84 -1.94 54.64 -46.58
C ILE A 84 -2.68 53.40 -47.16
N ASN A 85 -3.98 53.28 -46.84
CA ASN A 85 -5.20 52.94 -47.65
C ASN A 85 -5.22 51.73 -48.62
N SER A 86 -6.32 51.03 -48.97
CA SER A 86 -7.78 51.04 -48.75
C SER A 86 -8.30 49.67 -49.26
N SER A 87 -9.37 49.03 -48.77
CA SER A 87 -10.77 49.19 -49.26
C SER A 87 -11.57 47.89 -48.98
N GLY A 88 -12.89 47.99 -48.71
CA GLY A 88 -13.85 46.87 -48.86
C GLY A 88 -14.92 46.72 -47.77
N GLN A 89 -16.14 47.17 -48.05
CA GLN A 89 -17.41 47.26 -47.27
C GLN A 89 -17.95 45.94 -46.64
N VAL A 90 -18.55 45.90 -45.43
CA VAL A 90 -19.82 46.44 -44.84
C VAL A 90 -21.09 45.64 -45.17
N THR A 91 -21.80 45.14 -44.15
CA THR A 91 -23.26 45.31 -43.82
C THR A 91 -23.54 44.66 -42.45
N SER A 92 -24.62 44.92 -41.70
CA SER A 92 -25.18 46.15 -41.12
C SER A 92 -26.11 45.69 -39.97
N SER A 93 -26.21 46.51 -38.92
CA SER A 93 -26.91 46.35 -37.63
C SER A 93 -28.47 46.37 -37.75
N PRO A 94 -29.34 46.75 -36.75
CA PRO A 94 -29.14 47.10 -35.32
C PRO A 94 -30.32 46.82 -34.32
N LEU A 95 -30.14 47.32 -33.07
CA LEU A 95 -31.10 48.01 -32.16
C LEU A 95 -31.98 47.22 -31.17
N SER A 96 -31.76 47.39 -29.86
CA SER A 96 -32.31 48.49 -29.01
C SER A 96 -32.62 48.07 -27.57
N SER A 97 -32.09 48.83 -26.60
CA SER A 97 -32.62 48.98 -25.23
C SER A 97 -33.72 50.06 -25.22
N PRO A 98 -34.57 50.18 -24.18
CA PRO A 98 -34.36 51.31 -23.24
C PRO A 98 -34.87 51.15 -21.77
N THR A 99 -34.12 51.78 -20.85
CA THR A 99 -34.47 52.61 -19.65
C THR A 99 -35.59 52.30 -18.62
N SER A 100 -35.14 52.16 -17.35
CA SER A 100 -35.54 52.80 -16.06
C SER A 100 -36.98 53.26 -15.73
N HIS A 101 -37.46 52.96 -14.51
CA HIS A 101 -37.98 53.96 -13.53
C HIS A 101 -38.32 53.40 -12.11
N ARG A 102 -37.77 54.10 -11.09
CA ARG A 102 -38.29 54.55 -9.76
C ARG A 102 -39.24 53.74 -8.84
N GLY A 103 -38.88 53.80 -7.53
CA GLY A 103 -39.74 54.11 -6.37
C GLY A 103 -39.83 52.98 -5.33
N MET A 104 -39.88 53.14 -4.00
CA MET A 104 -39.76 54.24 -3.02
C MET A 104 -39.65 53.57 -1.63
N HIS A 105 -39.07 54.30 -0.66
CA HIS A 105 -39.01 54.05 0.80
C HIS A 105 -40.41 53.82 1.44
N PRO A 106 -40.56 53.29 2.68
CA PRO A 106 -40.12 53.93 3.95
C PRO A 106 -39.59 52.94 5.02
N SER A 107 -39.13 53.22 6.25
CA SER A 107 -38.49 54.33 6.99
C SER A 107 -38.51 53.91 8.48
N LEU A 108 -37.41 54.19 9.21
CA LEU A 108 -37.32 54.52 10.67
C LEU A 108 -37.43 53.41 11.73
N LEU A 109 -36.37 53.25 12.55
CA LEU A 109 -36.25 53.87 13.89
C LEU A 109 -34.81 53.64 14.47
N ASN A 110 -34.30 54.67 15.14
CA ASN A 110 -33.04 54.78 15.88
C ASN A 110 -33.42 55.07 17.36
N PRO A 111 -32.51 55.41 18.32
CA PRO A 111 -31.35 54.71 18.91
C PRO A 111 -31.50 54.62 20.47
N SER A 112 -30.44 54.21 21.20
CA SER A 112 -29.90 54.83 22.45
C SER A 112 -29.46 53.84 23.55
N SER A 113 -28.17 53.88 23.94
CA SER A 113 -27.76 54.20 25.33
C SER A 113 -26.23 54.27 25.45
N MET A 114 -25.73 55.40 25.94
CA MET A 114 -24.32 55.70 26.21
C MET A 114 -23.88 55.35 27.64
N GLY A 115 -22.62 54.92 27.77
CA GLY A 115 -21.62 55.45 28.73
C GLY A 115 -21.45 54.72 30.08
N PRO A 116 -20.41 55.08 30.89
CA PRO A 116 -19.05 55.52 30.50
C PRO A 116 -17.90 55.04 31.46
N SER A 117 -16.63 55.32 31.07
CA SER A 117 -15.44 55.69 31.90
C SER A 117 -14.97 54.75 33.04
N GLY A 118 -13.68 54.47 33.31
CA GLY A 118 -12.38 55.01 32.89
C GLY A 118 -11.38 54.81 34.04
N SER A 119 -10.07 54.67 33.78
CA SER A 119 -8.98 55.19 34.64
C SER A 119 -7.60 54.85 34.08
N LEU A 120 -6.81 55.90 33.90
CA LEU A 120 -5.38 55.94 33.59
C LEU A 120 -4.51 55.53 34.79
N HIS A 121 -3.31 54.99 34.54
CA HIS A 121 -2.05 55.48 35.15
C HIS A 121 -0.83 54.86 34.44
N SER A 122 0.05 55.73 33.97
CA SER A 122 1.42 55.53 33.48
C SER A 122 2.42 55.94 34.59
N PRO A 123 3.75 56.12 34.36
CA PRO A 123 4.80 55.27 33.78
C PRO A 123 6.03 55.14 34.75
N ILE A 124 7.11 54.41 34.40
CA ILE A 124 8.51 54.76 34.74
C ILE A 124 9.48 53.99 33.83
N SER A 125 10.52 54.72 33.43
CA SER A 125 11.54 54.49 32.41
C SER A 125 12.94 54.46 33.02
N THR A 126 13.88 53.65 32.48
CA THR A 126 15.32 53.97 32.23
C THR A 126 16.04 52.70 31.71
N LEU A 127 16.45 52.66 30.43
CA LEU A 127 17.73 53.11 29.83
C LEU A 127 18.91 52.14 30.01
N SER A 128 19.24 51.39 28.94
CA SER A 128 20.62 51.29 28.39
C SER A 128 20.67 50.43 27.11
N SER A 129 20.93 51.08 25.97
CA SER A 129 21.59 50.53 24.77
C SER A 129 23.10 50.86 24.87
N PRO A 130 24.07 50.27 24.10
CA PRO A 130 23.93 50.01 22.66
C PRO A 130 24.76 48.87 21.99
N MET A 131 24.40 48.65 20.71
CA MET A 131 25.21 48.30 19.52
C MET A 131 25.64 46.83 19.22
N ASN A 132 24.99 46.34 18.15
CA ASN A 132 25.53 45.67 16.96
C ASN A 132 25.81 44.16 16.96
N GLY A 133 24.87 43.45 16.33
CA GLY A 133 25.04 42.15 15.69
C GLY A 133 23.77 41.80 14.91
N LEU A 134 23.72 42.18 13.64
CA LEU A 134 22.61 41.92 12.73
C LEU A 134 22.41 40.40 12.56
N GLY A 135 21.24 39.92 12.96
CA GLY A 135 20.74 38.57 12.68
C GLY A 135 19.27 38.50 13.06
N SER A 136 18.37 38.84 12.11
CA SER A 136 16.93 38.65 12.28
C SER A 136 16.59 37.16 12.11
N PRO A 137 15.86 36.53 13.04
CA PRO A 137 15.21 35.25 12.84
C PRO A 137 13.82 35.44 12.19
N PHE A 138 13.22 34.34 11.76
CA PHE A 138 11.83 34.16 11.28
C PHE A 138 11.58 34.24 9.76
N SER A 139 11.83 33.11 9.10
CA SER A 139 11.05 32.61 7.96
C SER A 139 10.25 31.37 8.42
N VAL A 140 8.97 31.28 8.05
CA VAL A 140 8.06 30.20 8.52
C VAL A 140 8.13 28.92 7.69
N ILE A 141 9.13 28.80 6.84
CA ILE A 141 9.74 27.50 6.55
C ILE A 141 11.24 27.76 6.60
N ASN A 142 11.83 27.67 7.79
CA ASN A 142 13.25 27.41 8.01
C ASN A 142 13.43 26.97 9.46
N SER A 143 13.37 25.66 9.66
CA SER A 143 14.30 25.03 10.59
C SER A 143 15.34 24.30 9.72
N PRO A 144 16.65 24.43 9.99
CA PRO A 144 17.64 23.54 9.41
C PRO A 144 17.46 22.20 10.11
N MET A 145 16.64 21.33 9.53
CA MET A 145 16.55 19.95 9.96
C MET A 145 17.56 19.17 9.13
N GLY A 146 18.50 18.53 9.83
CA GLY A 146 19.27 17.42 9.27
C GLY A 146 18.35 16.29 8.80
N PRO A 147 18.91 15.22 8.24
CA PRO A 147 18.19 14.27 7.41
C PRO A 147 17.15 13.52 8.24
N HIS A 148 15.90 13.98 8.17
CA HIS A 148 14.74 13.19 8.52
C HIS A 148 14.14 12.71 7.20
N SER A 149 14.50 11.46 6.90
CA SER A 149 13.78 10.51 6.06
C SER A 149 12.34 10.91 5.78
N MET A 150 11.95 10.87 4.50
CA MET A 150 10.57 10.63 4.09
C MET A 150 10.15 9.22 4.54
N SER A 151 9.99 9.04 5.84
CA SER A 151 9.22 7.96 6.46
C SER A 151 7.99 8.60 7.08
N SER A 152 7.06 9.06 6.24
CA SER A 152 5.66 9.12 6.66
C SER A 152 5.18 7.69 6.86
N PRO A 153 4.60 7.32 8.02
CA PRO A 153 4.21 5.95 8.29
C PRO A 153 3.05 5.55 7.37
N GLY A 154 3.32 4.59 6.50
CA GLY A 154 2.40 3.71 5.77
C GLY A 154 1.56 4.31 4.66
N MET A 155 2.19 4.44 3.50
CA MET A 155 1.66 3.86 2.27
C MET A 155 2.22 2.44 2.17
N GLY A 156 1.40 1.43 2.44
CA GLY A 156 1.82 0.03 2.36
C GLY A 156 2.22 -0.32 0.94
N TYR A 157 3.48 -0.72 0.76
CA TYR A 157 3.94 -1.43 -0.42
C TYR A 157 3.24 -2.80 -0.45
N GLY A 158 2.20 -2.94 -1.27
CA GLY A 158 1.79 -4.24 -1.77
C GLY A 158 2.79 -4.72 -2.82
N PRO A 159 3.06 -6.03 -2.95
CA PRO A 159 4.34 -6.52 -3.48
C PRO A 159 4.41 -6.30 -4.99
N SER A 160 5.11 -5.23 -5.40
CA SER A 160 6.12 -5.45 -6.43
C SER A 160 7.15 -6.37 -5.82
N VAL A 161 7.55 -7.42 -6.53
CA VAL A 161 8.61 -8.32 -6.07
C VAL A 161 9.83 -7.46 -5.80
N SER A 162 10.17 -7.22 -4.52
CA SER A 162 11.42 -6.59 -4.14
C SER A 162 12.53 -7.45 -4.76
N PRO A 163 13.68 -6.88 -5.17
CA PRO A 163 14.76 -7.68 -5.73
C PRO A 163 15.08 -8.92 -4.88
N GLN A 164 14.92 -8.81 -3.56
CA GLN A 164 15.09 -9.88 -2.57
C GLN A 164 14.19 -11.11 -2.81
N MET A 165 12.98 -10.92 -3.34
CA MET A 165 12.01 -12.00 -3.62
C MET A 165 12.16 -12.58 -5.04
N SER A 166 13.06 -12.01 -5.86
CA SER A 166 13.36 -12.47 -7.22
C SER A 166 14.83 -12.87 -7.34
N GLN A 167 15.09 -14.18 -7.32
CA GLN A 167 16.45 -14.68 -7.57
C GLN A 167 16.97 -14.19 -8.93
N PHE A 168 16.12 -14.10 -9.95
CA PHE A 168 16.48 -13.58 -11.27
C PHE A 168 16.99 -12.14 -11.18
N LEU A 169 16.28 -11.25 -10.49
CA LEU A 169 16.64 -9.83 -10.39
C LEU A 169 17.90 -9.64 -9.54
N CYS A 170 18.03 -10.36 -8.43
CA CYS A 170 19.27 -10.40 -7.65
C CYS A 170 20.48 -10.78 -8.51
N LEU A 171 20.40 -11.88 -9.26
CA LEU A 171 21.49 -12.33 -10.12
C LEU A 171 21.79 -11.34 -11.24
N LYS A 172 20.78 -10.68 -11.80
CA LYS A 172 20.97 -9.61 -12.79
C LYS A 172 21.69 -8.40 -12.19
N ASN A 173 21.34 -7.98 -10.98
CA ASN A 173 21.99 -6.88 -10.27
C ASN A 173 23.46 -7.21 -10.00
N ILE A 174 23.75 -8.43 -9.52
CA ILE A 174 25.12 -8.89 -9.28
C ILE A 174 25.92 -8.91 -10.58
N ARG A 175 25.36 -9.42 -11.69
CA ARG A 175 26.02 -9.38 -13.01
C ARG A 175 26.27 -7.97 -13.51
N THR A 176 25.34 -7.06 -13.27
CA THR A 176 25.48 -5.64 -13.64
C THR A 176 26.64 -5.01 -12.87
N PHE A 177 26.72 -5.27 -11.56
CA PHE A 177 27.84 -4.87 -10.72
C PHE A 177 29.17 -5.44 -11.26
N LEU A 178 29.26 -6.75 -11.51
CA LEU A 178 30.48 -7.37 -12.04
C LEU A 178 30.90 -6.80 -13.40
N LYS A 179 29.93 -6.49 -14.27
CA LYS A 179 30.19 -5.82 -15.55
C LYS A 179 30.79 -4.44 -15.34
N VAL A 180 30.29 -3.64 -14.40
CA VAL A 180 30.86 -2.33 -14.05
C VAL A 180 32.26 -2.50 -13.45
N CYS A 181 32.49 -3.51 -12.60
CA CYS A 181 33.83 -3.81 -12.07
C CYS A 181 34.85 -4.09 -13.18
N HIS A 182 34.43 -4.83 -14.22
CA HIS A 182 35.26 -5.05 -15.40
C HIS A 182 35.46 -3.77 -16.22
N ASP A 183 34.37 -3.12 -16.62
CA ASP A 183 34.37 -2.05 -17.63
C ASP A 183 34.92 -0.72 -17.09
N LYS A 184 34.68 -0.40 -15.81
CA LYS A 184 35.07 0.88 -15.18
C LYS A 184 36.22 0.78 -14.19
N PHE A 185 36.34 -0.35 -13.48
CA PHE A 185 37.41 -0.56 -12.50
C PHE A 185 38.53 -1.47 -13.03
N GLY A 186 38.41 -1.99 -14.26
CA GLY A 186 39.46 -2.75 -14.93
C GLY A 186 39.78 -4.11 -14.29
N LEU A 187 38.88 -4.68 -13.48
CA LEU A 187 39.10 -5.99 -12.88
C LEU A 187 39.09 -7.07 -13.97
N ARG A 188 40.06 -7.99 -13.92
CA ARG A 188 40.13 -9.12 -14.86
C ARG A 188 39.07 -10.16 -14.51
N ASN A 189 38.62 -10.94 -15.50
CA ASN A 189 37.66 -12.04 -15.28
C ASN A 189 38.10 -13.06 -14.21
N SER A 190 39.41 -13.23 -13.99
CA SER A 190 39.96 -14.10 -12.94
C SER A 190 39.86 -13.51 -11.53
N GLU A 191 39.61 -12.21 -11.41
CA GLU A 191 39.52 -11.44 -10.15
C GLU A 191 38.07 -11.15 -9.76
N LEU A 192 37.14 -11.43 -10.67
CA LEU A 192 35.70 -11.33 -10.43
C LEU A 192 35.19 -12.64 -9.81
N PHE A 193 34.24 -12.50 -8.89
CA PHE A 193 33.49 -13.64 -8.35
C PHE A 193 32.36 -14.04 -9.29
N ASP A 194 31.93 -15.30 -9.25
CA ASP A 194 30.75 -15.75 -9.96
C ASP A 194 29.49 -15.22 -9.26
N PRO A 195 28.40 -14.84 -9.96
CA PRO A 195 27.19 -14.34 -9.31
C PRO A 195 26.65 -15.22 -8.17
N PHE A 196 26.83 -16.55 -8.24
CA PHE A 196 26.40 -17.47 -7.19
C PHE A 196 27.34 -17.49 -5.97
N ASP A 197 28.58 -17.01 -6.09
CA ASP A 197 29.50 -16.88 -4.97
C ASP A 197 28.99 -15.88 -3.92
N LEU A 198 28.26 -14.85 -4.37
CA LEU A 198 27.54 -13.90 -3.52
C LEU A 198 26.11 -14.37 -3.22
N PHE A 199 25.33 -14.75 -4.23
CA PHE A 199 23.90 -15.03 -4.04
C PHE A 199 23.64 -16.25 -3.15
N ASP A 200 24.36 -17.35 -3.37
CA ASP A 200 24.27 -18.58 -2.56
C ASP A 200 25.37 -18.63 -1.49
N VAL A 201 26.17 -17.56 -1.35
CA VAL A 201 27.31 -17.48 -0.42
C VAL A 201 28.31 -18.63 -0.60
N ARG A 202 28.52 -19.11 -1.84
CA ARG A 202 29.42 -20.26 -2.12
C ARG A 202 30.88 -19.97 -1.84
N ASP A 203 31.29 -18.71 -2.09
CA ASP A 203 32.67 -18.26 -1.94
C ASP A 203 32.69 -16.76 -1.62
N PHE A 204 32.23 -16.43 -0.42
CA PHE A 204 32.17 -15.03 0.04
C PHE A 204 33.56 -14.39 0.15
N GLY A 205 34.61 -15.20 0.32
CA GLY A 205 36.00 -14.75 0.29
C GLY A 205 36.36 -14.07 -1.04
N LYS A 206 35.96 -14.65 -2.18
CA LYS A 206 36.14 -13.99 -3.49
C LYS A 206 35.38 -12.67 -3.60
N VAL A 207 34.19 -12.57 -3.02
CA VAL A 207 33.41 -11.31 -3.00
C VAL A 207 34.17 -10.22 -2.27
N ILE A 208 34.66 -10.51 -1.06
CA ILE A 208 35.47 -9.58 -0.27
C ILE A 208 36.75 -9.22 -1.01
N SER A 209 37.39 -10.19 -1.65
CA SER A 209 38.61 -9.98 -2.44
C SER A 209 38.39 -9.04 -3.64
N ALA A 210 37.23 -9.11 -4.31
CA ALA A 210 36.87 -8.19 -5.37
C ALA A 210 36.60 -6.76 -4.83
N LEU A 211 35.86 -6.65 -3.72
CA LEU A 211 35.61 -5.35 -3.05
C LEU A 211 36.91 -4.71 -2.53
N SER A 212 37.83 -5.51 -1.99
CA SER A 212 39.16 -5.08 -1.57
C SER A 212 39.92 -4.48 -2.76
N ARG A 213 39.95 -5.15 -3.92
CA ARG A 213 40.60 -4.61 -5.13
C ARG A 213 39.96 -3.32 -5.61
N ILE A 214 38.63 -3.20 -5.56
CA ILE A 214 37.91 -1.96 -5.89
C ILE A 214 38.34 -0.83 -4.95
N SER A 215 38.48 -1.11 -3.65
CA SER A 215 38.92 -0.11 -2.66
C SER A 215 40.34 0.42 -2.92
N HIS A 216 41.20 -0.41 -3.54
CA HIS A 216 42.56 -0.03 -3.94
C HIS A 216 42.63 0.67 -5.30
N HIS A 217 41.54 0.75 -6.05
CA HIS A 217 41.52 1.39 -7.35
C HIS A 217 41.63 2.92 -7.22
N SER A 218 42.34 3.55 -8.16
CA SER A 218 42.63 4.99 -8.13
C SER A 218 41.38 5.86 -8.03
N ILE A 219 40.30 5.48 -8.74
CA ILE A 219 38.98 6.15 -8.70
C ILE A 219 38.46 6.28 -7.26
N VAL A 220 38.62 5.22 -6.44
CA VAL A 220 38.10 5.17 -5.07
C VAL A 220 39.02 5.93 -4.12
N GLN A 221 40.34 5.83 -4.32
CA GLN A 221 41.33 6.56 -3.52
C GLN A 221 41.26 8.07 -3.74
N ILE A 222 40.98 8.53 -4.97
CA ILE A 222 40.79 9.96 -5.29
C ILE A 222 39.58 10.53 -4.53
N LYS A 223 38.55 9.70 -4.26
CA LYS A 223 37.39 10.10 -3.45
C LYS A 223 37.63 10.07 -1.93
N GLY A 224 38.87 9.81 -1.49
CA GLY A 224 39.26 9.84 -0.07
C GLY A 224 38.86 8.61 0.74
N VAL A 225 38.38 7.54 0.08
CA VAL A 225 38.02 6.29 0.74
C VAL A 225 39.28 5.47 1.03
N ARG A 226 39.43 5.00 2.27
CA ARG A 226 40.58 4.18 2.67
C ARG A 226 40.46 2.75 2.12
N PRO A 227 41.51 2.19 1.50
CA PRO A 227 41.51 0.82 1.03
C PRO A 227 41.53 -0.18 2.20
N PHE A 228 41.04 -1.39 1.95
CA PHE A 228 41.08 -2.50 2.92
C PHE A 228 41.56 -3.80 2.26
N PRO A 229 42.24 -4.71 2.98
CA PRO A 229 42.61 -4.62 4.40
C PRO A 229 43.80 -3.65 4.64
N SER A 230 43.83 -2.99 5.81
CA SER A 230 45.01 -2.27 6.26
C SER A 230 46.13 -3.25 6.61
N GLU A 231 47.39 -2.89 6.34
CA GLU A 231 48.57 -3.76 6.52
C GLU A 231 48.68 -4.41 7.93
N ASP A 232 48.01 -3.84 8.94
CA ASP A 232 47.99 -4.32 10.33
C ASP A 232 47.04 -5.52 10.62
N THR A 233 46.25 -6.01 9.66
CA THR A 233 45.12 -6.94 9.94
C THR A 233 45.27 -8.36 9.35
N ALA A 234 46.41 -8.68 8.74
CA ALA A 234 46.58 -9.85 7.87
C ALA A 234 46.80 -11.21 8.59
N LEU A 235 46.05 -11.53 9.65
CA LEU A 235 46.17 -12.83 10.32
C LEU A 235 44.80 -13.54 10.48
N ASN A 236 44.67 -14.63 9.72
CA ASN A 236 43.66 -15.71 9.78
C ASN A 236 42.31 -15.46 9.09
N GLU A 237 42.26 -15.71 7.77
CA GLU A 237 41.05 -15.48 6.95
C GLU A 237 40.29 -16.77 6.52
N ASP A 238 40.87 -17.97 6.54
CA ASP A 238 40.25 -19.10 5.80
C ASP A 238 39.09 -19.85 6.52
N ASP A 239 38.95 -19.74 7.84
CA ASP A 239 37.97 -20.53 8.62
C ASP A 239 36.65 -19.81 8.95
N VAL A 240 36.59 -18.48 8.82
CA VAL A 240 35.37 -17.70 9.14
C VAL A 240 34.32 -17.84 8.03
N TYR A 241 34.74 -18.00 6.78
CA TYR A 241 33.83 -17.98 5.62
C TYR A 241 33.05 -19.28 5.39
N ARG A 242 33.52 -20.43 5.91
CA ARG A 242 32.81 -21.72 5.73
C ARG A 242 31.47 -21.79 6.46
N SER A 243 31.27 -20.98 7.51
CA SER A 243 30.04 -20.96 8.31
C SER A 243 29.03 -19.92 7.83
N LEU A 244 29.40 -19.06 6.86
CA LEU A 244 28.54 -17.99 6.36
C LEU A 244 27.38 -18.51 5.50
N GLU A 245 27.53 -19.65 4.81
CA GLU A 245 26.43 -20.26 4.07
C GLU A 245 25.27 -20.67 5.00
N GLU A 246 25.59 -21.07 6.24
CA GLU A 246 24.58 -21.44 7.25
C GLU A 246 24.04 -20.20 7.99
N LEU A 247 24.89 -19.20 8.28
CA LEU A 247 24.48 -17.96 8.95
C LEU A 247 23.66 -17.01 8.07
N ALA A 248 23.88 -17.02 6.75
CA ALA A 248 23.08 -16.24 5.79
C ALA A 248 21.63 -16.74 5.69
N ASP A 249 21.39 -18.02 5.96
CA ASP A 249 20.04 -18.60 6.02
C ASP A 249 19.35 -18.30 7.38
N GLU A 250 20.09 -17.98 8.46
CA GLU A 250 19.56 -17.82 9.84
C GLU A 250 19.34 -16.35 10.30
N HIS A 251 20.01 -15.36 9.71
CA HIS A 251 19.92 -13.96 10.15
C HIS A 251 19.07 -13.07 9.23
N ASP A 252 17.79 -12.93 9.58
CA ASP A 252 16.88 -11.90 9.08
C ASP A 252 17.22 -10.56 9.78
N VAL A 253 18.29 -9.90 9.33
CA VAL A 253 18.60 -8.52 9.76
C VAL A 253 17.48 -7.62 9.24
N GLY A 254 16.81 -6.88 10.16
CA GLY A 254 15.68 -6.01 9.85
C GLY A 254 15.87 -5.23 8.55
N GLU A 255 14.96 -5.47 7.61
CA GLU A 255 15.14 -5.16 6.18
C GLU A 255 15.06 -3.66 5.84
N ASP A 256 14.57 -2.83 6.77
CA ASP A 256 14.24 -1.42 6.50
C ASP A 256 15.47 -0.49 6.46
N ASP A 257 16.51 -0.74 7.27
CA ASP A 257 17.68 0.16 7.39
C ASP A 257 18.81 -0.13 6.36
N ILE A 258 18.70 -1.20 5.56
CA ILE A 258 19.76 -1.65 4.64
C ILE A 258 19.82 -0.77 3.38
N TYR A 259 18.70 -0.18 2.98
CA TYR A 259 18.59 0.61 1.75
C TYR A 259 18.76 2.13 1.93
N ASP A 260 18.97 2.61 3.17
CA ASP A 260 19.17 4.04 3.48
C ASP A 260 20.33 4.69 2.70
N CYS A 261 21.31 3.89 2.28
CA CYS A 261 22.48 4.35 1.52
C CYS A 261 22.34 4.18 0.00
N VAL A 262 21.22 3.64 -0.50
CA VAL A 262 20.94 3.57 -1.94
C VAL A 262 20.37 4.92 -2.37
N PRO A 263 21.00 5.65 -3.31
CA PRO A 263 20.44 6.89 -3.80
C PRO A 263 19.03 6.62 -4.34
N CYS A 264 18.02 7.22 -3.72
CA CYS A 264 16.77 7.49 -4.42
C CYS A 264 17.09 8.53 -5.50
N GLU A 265 16.39 8.51 -6.62
CA GLU A 265 16.50 9.53 -7.69
C GLU A 265 15.94 10.90 -7.22
N ASP A 266 16.39 11.38 -6.07
CA ASP A 266 15.81 12.48 -5.30
C ASP A 266 16.49 13.84 -5.55
N ASP A 267 17.37 13.92 -6.54
CA ASP A 267 17.94 15.19 -7.02
C ASP A 267 16.84 16.17 -7.53
N GLY A 268 15.61 15.69 -7.72
CA GLY A 268 14.47 16.48 -8.20
C GLY A 268 13.89 17.45 -7.18
N ASP A 269 13.83 17.11 -5.89
CA ASP A 269 13.05 17.91 -4.91
C ASP A 269 13.66 19.30 -4.65
N ASP A 270 14.99 19.40 -4.67
CA ASP A 270 15.69 20.69 -4.62
C ASP A 270 15.40 21.57 -5.84
N ILE A 271 15.20 20.96 -7.02
CA ILE A 271 14.90 21.65 -8.28
C ILE A 271 13.48 22.22 -8.25
N TYR A 272 12.49 21.46 -7.78
CA TYR A 272 11.11 21.93 -7.68
C TYR A 272 11.00 23.14 -6.77
N GLU A 273 11.59 23.05 -5.57
CA GLU A 273 11.52 24.13 -4.59
C GLU A 273 12.19 25.39 -5.15
N ASP A 274 13.30 25.29 -5.88
CA ASP A 274 13.94 26.44 -6.52
C ASP A 274 13.12 27.04 -7.67
N ILE A 275 12.45 26.21 -8.49
CA ILE A 275 11.65 26.65 -9.63
C ILE A 275 10.30 27.20 -9.18
N ILE A 276 9.65 26.58 -8.20
CA ILE A 276 8.27 26.88 -7.80
C ILE A 276 8.22 27.74 -6.54
N LYS A 277 9.35 27.99 -5.86
CA LYS A 277 9.41 28.89 -4.69
C LYS A 277 8.64 30.17 -4.91
N VAL A 278 7.70 30.44 -4.03
CA VAL A 278 7.15 31.78 -3.89
C VAL A 278 8.13 32.56 -3.03
N GLU A 279 8.61 33.71 -3.50
CA GLU A 279 9.28 34.67 -2.62
C GLU A 279 8.25 35.11 -1.59
N VAL A 280 8.35 34.56 -0.38
CA VAL A 280 7.45 34.83 0.73
C VAL A 280 7.47 36.33 1.01
N ARG A 281 6.50 37.07 0.47
CA ARG A 281 6.40 38.53 0.66
C ARG A 281 6.15 38.88 2.13
N GLN A 282 5.61 37.95 2.94
CA GLN A 282 5.54 38.05 4.39
C GLN A 282 5.63 36.65 5.04
N PRO A 283 6.69 36.32 5.80
CA PRO A 283 6.69 35.09 6.59
C PRO A 283 5.56 35.17 7.62
N MET A 284 4.88 34.05 7.90
CA MET A 284 3.84 34.02 8.93
C MET A 284 4.41 34.59 10.24
N LYS A 285 3.96 35.76 10.66
CA LYS A 285 4.48 36.37 11.90
C LYS A 285 3.77 35.74 13.10
N MET A 286 4.49 35.60 14.21
CA MET A 286 3.89 35.28 15.50
C MET A 286 2.79 36.32 15.79
N GLY A 287 1.51 35.92 15.75
CA GLY A 287 0.35 36.81 15.93
C GLY A 287 -0.64 36.94 14.75
N MET A 288 -0.45 36.22 13.64
CA MET A 288 -1.47 36.15 12.56
C MET A 288 -2.73 35.40 13.01
N THR A 289 -3.90 35.86 12.56
CA THR A 289 -5.16 35.16 12.81
C THR A 289 -5.27 33.90 11.96
N GLU A 290 -6.12 32.94 12.35
CA GLU A 290 -6.34 31.73 11.53
C GLU A 290 -6.88 32.07 10.13
N ASP A 291 -7.62 33.17 9.99
CA ASP A 291 -8.09 33.67 8.70
C ASP A 291 -6.96 34.21 7.82
N ASP A 292 -5.95 34.86 8.41
CA ASP A 292 -4.77 35.31 7.67
C ASP A 292 -3.95 34.12 7.18
N LYS A 293 -3.77 33.09 8.04
CA LYS A 293 -3.05 31.86 7.66
C LYS A 293 -3.77 31.12 6.52
N ARG A 294 -5.10 31.00 6.60
CA ARG A 294 -5.92 30.42 5.53
C ARG A 294 -5.75 31.20 4.23
N ASN A 295 -5.78 32.53 4.27
CA ASN A 295 -5.59 33.37 3.09
C ASN A 295 -4.18 33.21 2.50
N CYS A 296 -3.14 33.07 3.33
CA CYS A 296 -1.80 32.73 2.86
C CYS A 296 -1.78 31.39 2.11
N CYS A 297 -2.42 30.33 2.62
CA CYS A 297 -2.50 29.05 1.92
C CYS A 297 -3.22 29.15 0.57
N LEU A 298 -4.32 29.92 0.50
CA LEU A 298 -5.05 30.14 -0.75
C LEU A 298 -4.20 30.86 -1.80
N VAL A 299 -3.49 31.92 -1.39
CA VAL A 299 -2.58 32.67 -2.27
C VAL A 299 -1.41 31.78 -2.69
N GLU A 300 -0.85 30.97 -1.78
CA GLU A 300 0.22 30.03 -2.10
C GLU A 300 -0.22 29.01 -3.16
N ILE A 301 -1.40 28.42 -3.03
CA ILE A 301 -1.95 27.50 -4.05
C ILE A 301 -2.04 28.18 -5.41
N GLN A 302 -2.58 29.41 -5.45
CA GLN A 302 -2.73 30.18 -6.69
C GLN A 302 -1.37 30.56 -7.30
N GLU A 303 -0.46 31.13 -6.52
CA GLU A 303 0.83 31.60 -7.01
C GLU A 303 1.73 30.45 -7.46
N THR A 304 1.77 29.35 -6.69
CA THR A 304 2.52 28.15 -7.08
C THR A 304 1.92 27.50 -8.34
N GLU A 305 0.59 27.53 -8.52
CA GLU A 305 -0.05 27.04 -9.74
C GLU A 305 0.26 27.92 -10.95
N ALA A 306 0.22 29.24 -10.78
CA ALA A 306 0.57 30.19 -11.84
C ALA A 306 2.02 30.02 -12.29
N LYS A 307 2.94 29.84 -11.32
CA LYS A 307 4.35 29.60 -11.59
C LYS A 307 4.57 28.26 -12.28
N TYR A 308 3.88 27.21 -11.82
CA TYR A 308 3.92 25.89 -12.45
C TYR A 308 3.43 25.92 -13.90
N TYR A 309 2.26 26.52 -14.16
CA TYR A 309 1.73 26.66 -15.51
C TYR A 309 2.68 27.48 -16.41
N LYS A 310 3.28 28.55 -15.89
CA LYS A 310 4.28 29.32 -16.63
C LYS A 310 5.49 28.46 -17.01
N THR A 311 6.01 27.65 -16.09
CA THR A 311 7.10 26.71 -16.39
C THR A 311 6.70 25.72 -17.48
N LEU A 312 5.48 25.17 -17.43
CA LEU A 312 4.96 24.30 -18.47
C LEU A 312 4.85 25.01 -19.84
N GLU A 313 4.36 26.25 -19.85
CA GLU A 313 4.26 27.09 -21.04
C GLU A 313 5.65 27.42 -21.62
N ASP A 314 6.63 27.66 -20.77
CA ASP A 314 8.03 27.88 -21.18
C ASP A 314 8.62 26.61 -21.83
N ILE A 315 8.30 25.42 -21.33
CA ILE A 315 8.69 24.15 -21.97
C ILE A 315 8.06 24.02 -23.36
N GLU A 316 6.76 24.31 -23.48
CA GLU A 316 6.06 24.24 -24.76
C GLU A 316 6.65 25.21 -25.80
N LYS A 317 6.77 26.49 -25.43
CA LYS A 317 7.17 27.55 -26.36
C LYS A 317 8.66 27.50 -26.70
N ASN A 318 9.51 27.25 -25.71
CA ASN A 318 10.95 27.41 -25.86
C ASN A 318 11.70 26.09 -26.09
N TYR A 319 11.10 24.93 -25.79
CA TYR A 319 11.69 23.62 -26.10
C TYR A 319 10.88 22.84 -27.13
N MET A 320 9.59 22.59 -26.89
CA MET A 320 8.81 21.70 -27.79
C MET A 320 8.70 22.28 -29.21
N ILE A 321 8.41 23.57 -29.36
CA ILE A 321 8.30 24.19 -30.70
C ILE A 321 9.65 24.19 -31.45
N PRO A 322 10.78 24.61 -30.86
CA PRO A 322 12.07 24.57 -31.57
C PRO A 322 12.58 23.15 -31.83
N LEU A 323 12.36 22.21 -30.90
CA LEU A 323 12.84 20.83 -31.06
C LEU A 323 12.06 20.03 -32.09
N LYS A 324 10.80 20.39 -32.39
CA LYS A 324 10.03 19.83 -33.53
C LYS A 324 10.74 19.98 -34.88
N GLN A 325 11.68 20.92 -35.01
CA GLN A 325 12.44 21.14 -36.24
C GLN A 325 13.61 20.16 -36.41
N VAL A 326 14.06 19.53 -35.33
CA VAL A 326 15.29 18.70 -35.29
C VAL A 326 14.97 17.24 -34.93
N LEU A 327 13.94 17.02 -34.13
CA LEU A 327 13.51 15.71 -33.65
C LEU A 327 12.40 15.12 -34.52
N SER A 328 12.38 13.79 -34.61
CA SER A 328 11.28 13.08 -35.28
C SER A 328 10.00 13.15 -34.43
N PRO A 329 8.81 12.97 -35.01
CA PRO A 329 7.56 12.90 -34.24
C PRO A 329 7.57 11.79 -33.18
N GLN A 330 8.31 10.70 -33.44
CA GLN A 330 8.44 9.58 -32.51
C GLN A 330 9.32 9.96 -31.31
N ASP A 331 10.46 10.62 -31.54
CA ASP A 331 11.33 11.12 -30.46
C ASP A 331 10.62 12.20 -29.64
N MET A 332 9.85 13.08 -30.30
CA MET A 332 9.02 14.09 -29.63
C MET A 332 8.00 13.43 -28.68
N GLY A 333 7.32 12.38 -29.14
CA GLY A 333 6.39 11.60 -28.32
C GLY A 333 7.08 10.85 -27.18
N ALA A 334 8.31 10.37 -27.40
CA ALA A 334 9.08 9.67 -26.36
C ALA A 334 9.59 10.63 -25.26
N ILE A 335 10.04 11.83 -25.62
CA ILE A 335 10.62 12.81 -24.68
C ILE A 335 9.54 13.60 -23.94
N PHE A 336 8.49 14.04 -24.63
CA PHE A 336 7.47 14.90 -24.03
C PHE A 336 6.20 14.14 -23.61
N VAL A 337 6.09 12.85 -23.94
CA VAL A 337 4.98 11.97 -23.54
C VAL A 337 3.63 12.63 -23.88
N ASN A 338 2.83 12.97 -22.88
CA ASN A 338 1.54 13.65 -22.98
C ASN A 338 1.56 15.05 -22.32
N LEU A 339 2.72 15.72 -22.30
CA LEU A 339 2.88 17.03 -21.65
C LEU A 339 1.93 18.10 -22.21
N GLU A 340 1.59 18.03 -23.50
CA GLU A 340 0.62 18.95 -24.12
C GLU A 340 -0.76 18.87 -23.44
N ASP A 341 -1.20 17.67 -23.04
CA ASP A 341 -2.46 17.48 -22.33
C ASP A 341 -2.36 17.96 -20.88
N VAL A 342 -1.20 17.76 -20.24
CA VAL A 342 -0.90 18.32 -18.90
C VAL A 342 -1.00 19.86 -18.94
N ILE A 343 -0.37 20.51 -19.92
CA ILE A 343 -0.46 21.97 -20.12
C ILE A 343 -1.92 22.43 -20.24
N LYS A 344 -2.73 21.76 -21.06
CA LYS A 344 -4.16 22.10 -21.26
C LYS A 344 -4.98 21.95 -19.99
N VAL A 345 -4.74 20.90 -19.19
CA VAL A 345 -5.43 20.68 -17.92
C VAL A 345 -5.05 21.77 -16.91
N HIS A 346 -3.76 22.09 -16.78
CA HIS A 346 -3.28 23.10 -15.83
C HIS A 346 -3.67 24.53 -16.21
N PHE A 347 -3.74 24.86 -17.51
CA PHE A 347 -4.34 26.12 -17.95
C PHE A 347 -5.79 26.26 -17.48
N ALA A 348 -6.59 25.21 -17.62
CA ALA A 348 -7.98 25.21 -17.19
C ALA A 348 -8.10 25.25 -15.66
N LEU A 349 -7.20 24.55 -14.94
CA LEU A 349 -7.17 24.52 -13.48
C LEU A 349 -6.83 25.90 -12.91
N LEU A 350 -5.77 26.53 -13.41
CA LEU A 350 -5.37 27.88 -13.02
C LEU A 350 -6.50 28.89 -13.23
N ARG A 351 -7.16 28.87 -14.40
CA ARG A 351 -8.31 29.75 -14.67
C ARG A 351 -9.47 29.52 -13.70
N ALA A 352 -9.74 28.27 -13.32
CA ALA A 352 -10.78 27.96 -12.35
C ALA A 352 -10.41 28.48 -10.95
N ILE A 353 -9.15 28.33 -10.55
CA ILE A 353 -8.61 28.85 -9.28
C ILE A 353 -8.70 30.38 -9.26
N ASP A 354 -8.23 31.08 -10.30
CA ASP A 354 -8.27 32.54 -10.38
C ASP A 354 -9.70 33.09 -10.26
N LEU A 355 -10.68 32.50 -10.95
CA LEU A 355 -12.08 32.89 -10.84
C LEU A 355 -12.65 32.66 -9.44
N ASN A 356 -12.21 31.60 -8.75
CA ASN A 356 -12.65 31.31 -7.39
C ASN A 356 -12.04 32.27 -6.36
N MET A 357 -10.79 32.68 -6.57
CA MET A 357 -10.09 33.63 -5.71
C MET A 357 -10.77 35.00 -5.71
N VAL A 358 -11.33 35.44 -6.85
CA VAL A 358 -12.16 36.67 -6.94
C VAL A 358 -13.43 36.57 -6.07
N SER A 359 -13.93 35.36 -5.82
CA SER A 359 -15.14 35.10 -5.02
C SER A 359 -14.83 34.73 -3.56
N GLY A 360 -13.60 34.93 -3.09
CA GLY A 360 -13.20 34.68 -1.70
C GLY A 360 -12.73 33.25 -1.39
N GLY A 361 -12.44 32.42 -2.41
CA GLY A 361 -11.72 31.15 -2.22
C GLY A 361 -12.52 29.97 -1.64
N ASN A 362 -13.80 30.14 -1.32
CA ASN A 362 -14.62 29.13 -0.64
C ASN A 362 -15.04 27.93 -1.51
N GLY A 363 -14.74 27.94 -2.82
CA GLY A 363 -15.11 26.87 -3.75
C GLY A 363 -13.92 26.03 -4.22
N LEU A 364 -12.73 26.24 -3.64
CA LEU A 364 -11.51 25.58 -4.08
C LEU A 364 -11.59 24.05 -3.98
N GLY A 365 -12.22 23.53 -2.91
CA GLY A 365 -12.40 22.08 -2.74
C GLY A 365 -13.16 21.44 -3.90
N LYS A 366 -14.25 22.07 -4.35
CA LYS A 366 -15.01 21.59 -5.52
C LYS A 366 -14.16 21.51 -6.78
N ILE A 367 -13.31 22.52 -7.02
CA ILE A 367 -12.46 22.57 -8.21
C ILE A 367 -11.53 21.35 -8.24
N PHE A 368 -10.86 21.03 -7.13
CA PHE A 368 -9.96 19.86 -7.10
C PHE A 368 -10.71 18.53 -7.25
N ILE A 369 -11.92 18.41 -6.72
CA ILE A 369 -12.78 17.24 -6.94
C ILE A 369 -13.12 17.10 -8.42
N ASP A 370 -13.59 18.17 -9.05
CA ASP A 370 -13.98 18.20 -10.48
C ASP A 370 -12.78 17.95 -11.42
N PHE A 371 -11.56 18.33 -11.01
CA PHE A 371 -10.35 18.13 -11.79
C PHE A 371 -9.64 16.79 -11.54
N LYS A 372 -10.01 16.03 -10.49
CA LYS A 372 -9.38 14.75 -10.14
C LYS A 372 -9.27 13.81 -11.34
N GLU A 373 -10.35 13.59 -12.07
CA GLU A 373 -10.36 12.67 -13.23
C GLU A 373 -9.50 13.19 -14.39
N ARG A 374 -9.47 14.51 -14.59
CA ARG A 374 -8.65 15.15 -15.62
C ARG A 374 -7.16 15.07 -15.32
N LEU A 375 -6.79 15.00 -14.04
CA LEU A 375 -5.41 14.84 -13.58
C LEU A 375 -4.91 13.38 -13.67
N LEU A 376 -5.76 12.40 -13.98
CA LEU A 376 -5.31 11.01 -14.13
C LEU A 376 -4.35 10.81 -15.32
N ILE A 377 -4.25 11.77 -16.23
CA ILE A 377 -3.26 11.81 -17.31
C ILE A 377 -1.80 11.80 -16.79
N TYR A 378 -1.58 12.20 -15.53
CA TYR A 378 -0.28 12.08 -14.87
C TYR A 378 0.19 10.65 -14.73
N GLY A 379 -0.71 9.66 -14.69
CA GLY A 379 -0.31 8.24 -14.67
C GLY A 379 0.57 7.89 -15.86
N GLN A 380 0.15 8.29 -17.07
CA GLN A 380 0.94 8.08 -18.29
C GLN A 380 2.23 8.91 -18.31
N TYR A 381 2.18 10.16 -17.83
CA TYR A 381 3.35 11.03 -17.81
C TYR A 381 4.45 10.47 -16.89
N CYS A 382 4.08 10.16 -15.64
CA CYS A 382 5.03 9.71 -14.62
C CYS A 382 5.63 8.33 -14.94
N SER A 383 4.86 7.44 -15.59
CA SER A 383 5.39 6.11 -15.94
C SER A 383 6.44 6.11 -17.04
N HIS A 384 6.42 7.12 -17.91
CA HIS A 384 7.36 7.22 -19.05
C HIS A 384 8.49 8.22 -18.79
N MET A 385 8.48 8.93 -17.66
CA MET A 385 9.43 9.98 -17.32
C MET A 385 10.89 9.54 -17.40
N GLU A 386 11.23 8.44 -16.74
CA GLU A 386 12.61 7.89 -16.74
C GLU A 386 13.06 7.50 -18.15
N THR A 387 12.14 6.96 -18.96
CA THR A 387 12.43 6.60 -20.35
C THR A 387 12.63 7.85 -21.20
N ALA A 388 11.82 8.88 -21.00
CA ALA A 388 11.92 10.17 -21.69
C ALA A 388 13.28 10.84 -21.43
N GLN A 389 13.74 10.88 -20.18
CA GLN A 389 15.05 11.41 -19.82
C GLN A 389 16.18 10.62 -20.47
N LYS A 390 16.12 9.28 -20.40
CA LYS A 390 17.12 8.41 -21.02
C LYS A 390 17.18 8.58 -22.55
N THR A 391 16.04 8.68 -23.22
CA THR A 391 15.97 8.95 -24.67
C THR A 391 16.56 10.32 -24.99
N LEU A 392 16.28 11.35 -24.19
CA LEU A 392 16.87 12.67 -24.36
C LEU A 392 18.40 12.64 -24.19
N ASP A 393 18.92 11.95 -23.17
CA ASP A 393 20.36 11.77 -22.95
C ASP A 393 21.06 11.05 -24.10
N GLU A 394 20.46 9.96 -24.58
CA GLU A 394 20.95 9.20 -25.72
C GLU A 394 21.00 10.08 -26.97
N LEU A 395 19.97 10.90 -27.22
CA LEU A 395 19.93 11.81 -28.36
C LEU A 395 20.95 12.96 -28.23
N ILE A 396 21.10 13.57 -27.05
CA ILE A 396 22.11 14.61 -26.82
C ILE A 396 23.54 14.06 -27.01
N THR A 397 23.76 12.80 -26.62
CA THR A 397 25.09 12.16 -26.75
C THR A 397 25.39 11.73 -28.18
N THR A 398 24.39 11.26 -28.93
CA THR A 398 24.57 10.70 -30.27
C THR A 398 24.44 11.73 -31.39
N ARG A 399 23.66 12.79 -31.19
CA ARG A 399 23.29 13.78 -32.20
C ARG A 399 23.69 15.20 -31.78
N GLU A 400 24.75 15.71 -32.39
CA GLU A 400 25.28 17.05 -32.08
C GLU A 400 24.32 18.18 -32.46
N ASP A 401 23.51 18.01 -33.52
CA ASP A 401 22.47 18.97 -33.93
C ASP A 401 21.37 19.11 -32.85
N VAL A 402 20.97 18.00 -32.23
CA VAL A 402 20.02 17.98 -31.12
C VAL A 402 20.65 18.63 -29.89
N LYS A 403 21.89 18.27 -29.54
CA LYS A 403 22.62 18.83 -28.41
C LYS A 403 22.73 20.36 -28.48
N MET A 404 23.22 20.88 -29.61
CA MET A 404 23.32 22.33 -29.84
C MET A 404 21.95 23.02 -29.73
N LYS A 405 20.88 22.39 -30.25
CA LYS A 405 19.53 22.96 -30.16
C LYS A 405 18.99 22.97 -28.73
N VAL A 406 19.19 21.90 -27.97
CA VAL A 406 18.78 21.81 -26.55
C VAL A 406 19.54 22.84 -25.71
N GLU A 407 20.84 23.03 -25.94
CA GLU A 407 21.65 24.05 -25.27
C GLU A 407 21.16 25.47 -25.62
N GLU A 408 20.86 25.75 -26.90
CA GLU A 408 20.28 27.02 -27.33
C GLU A 408 18.94 27.30 -26.63
N CYS A 409 18.06 26.29 -26.54
CA CYS A 409 16.78 26.42 -25.85
C CYS A 409 16.98 26.65 -24.35
N THR A 410 17.94 25.97 -23.74
CA THR A 410 18.29 26.10 -22.32
C THR A 410 18.78 27.51 -21.98
N MET A 411 19.56 28.14 -22.84
CA MET A 411 19.97 29.54 -22.62
C MET A 411 18.80 30.54 -22.70
N LYS A 412 17.72 30.21 -23.43
CA LYS A 412 16.53 31.06 -23.54
C LYS A 412 15.58 30.91 -22.35
N VAL A 413 15.63 29.79 -21.64
CA VAL A 413 14.74 29.49 -20.51
C VAL A 413 15.49 29.68 -19.20
N GLN A 414 15.00 30.59 -18.35
CA GLN A 414 15.55 30.84 -17.02
C GLN A 414 17.08 31.08 -17.00
N GLU A 415 17.60 31.74 -18.03
CA GLU A 415 19.04 32.06 -18.20
C GLU A 415 19.98 30.84 -18.12
N GLY A 416 19.47 29.63 -18.44
CA GLY A 416 20.24 28.39 -18.34
C GLY A 416 20.39 27.83 -16.94
N LYS A 417 19.60 28.33 -15.97
CA LYS A 417 19.65 27.84 -14.58
C LYS A 417 19.27 26.36 -14.46
N PHE A 418 18.34 25.88 -15.27
CA PHE A 418 17.89 24.48 -15.29
C PHE A 418 17.91 23.91 -16.69
N LYS A 419 18.28 22.65 -16.82
CA LYS A 419 18.27 21.91 -18.08
C LYS A 419 16.87 21.40 -18.38
N LEU A 420 16.62 21.01 -19.63
CA LEU A 420 15.36 20.38 -20.01
C LEU A 420 15.04 19.14 -19.17
N GLN A 421 16.06 18.36 -18.83
CA GLN A 421 15.91 17.14 -18.01
C GLN A 421 15.33 17.45 -16.62
N ASP A 422 15.80 18.53 -16.01
CA ASP A 422 15.36 19.02 -14.70
C ASP A 422 13.90 19.49 -14.77
N LEU A 423 13.56 20.22 -15.84
CA LEU A 423 12.21 20.75 -16.08
C LEU A 423 11.16 19.65 -16.31
N LEU A 424 11.54 18.52 -16.91
CA LEU A 424 10.65 17.38 -17.16
C LEU A 424 10.23 16.65 -15.87
N VAL A 425 10.99 16.78 -14.78
CA VAL A 425 10.63 16.17 -13.47
C VAL A 425 9.55 16.97 -12.74
N VAL A 426 9.52 18.29 -12.94
CA VAL A 426 8.63 19.23 -12.22
C VAL A 426 7.15 18.82 -12.21
N PRO A 427 6.53 18.34 -13.31
CA PRO A 427 5.14 17.91 -13.28
C PRO A 427 4.87 16.73 -12.34
N MET A 428 5.77 15.76 -12.27
CA MET A 428 5.65 14.60 -11.38
C MET A 428 5.67 15.04 -9.92
N GLN A 429 6.43 16.09 -9.59
CA GLN A 429 6.49 16.62 -8.24
C GLN A 429 5.27 17.48 -7.91
N ARG A 430 4.83 18.32 -8.84
CA ARG A 430 3.67 19.20 -8.64
C ARG A 430 2.43 18.41 -8.22
N VAL A 431 2.13 17.31 -8.90
CA VAL A 431 0.93 16.51 -8.63
C VAL A 431 0.92 15.89 -7.23
N LEU A 432 2.11 15.66 -6.65
CA LEU A 432 2.27 15.18 -5.26
C LEU A 432 2.20 16.31 -4.21
N LYS A 433 2.30 17.58 -4.60
CA LYS A 433 2.22 18.71 -3.65
C LYS A 433 0.77 19.12 -3.36
N TYR A 434 -0.21 18.79 -4.23
CA TYR A 434 -1.61 19.20 -4.02
C TYR A 434 -2.22 18.71 -2.71
N HIS A 435 -1.99 17.46 -2.32
CA HIS A 435 -2.52 16.95 -1.06
C HIS A 435 -1.85 17.59 0.16
N LEU A 436 -0.60 18.04 0.06
CA LEU A 436 0.09 18.76 1.14
C LEU A 436 -0.49 20.17 1.30
N LEU A 437 -0.64 20.90 0.19
CA LEU A 437 -1.23 22.24 0.16
C LEU A 437 -2.68 22.23 0.67
N LEU A 438 -3.50 21.26 0.26
CA LEU A 438 -4.87 21.11 0.74
C LEU A 438 -4.93 20.70 2.21
N LYS A 439 -4.00 19.87 2.69
CA LYS A 439 -3.92 19.48 4.11
C LYS A 439 -3.67 20.69 4.99
N GLU A 440 -2.77 21.58 4.58
CA GLU A 440 -2.50 22.83 5.31
C GLU A 440 -3.71 23.77 5.26
N LEU A 441 -4.36 23.92 4.10
CA LEU A 441 -5.57 24.73 3.99
C LEU A 441 -6.72 24.21 4.90
N VAL A 442 -6.87 22.89 5.00
CA VAL A 442 -7.85 22.26 5.91
C VAL A 442 -7.49 22.50 7.37
N SER A 443 -6.22 22.54 7.74
CA SER A 443 -5.80 22.77 9.13
C SER A 443 -6.29 24.15 9.63
N HIS A 444 -6.26 25.17 8.76
CA HIS A 444 -6.69 26.55 9.04
C HIS A 444 -8.16 26.86 8.69
N SER A 445 -8.98 25.84 8.43
CA SER A 445 -10.41 26.00 8.06
C SER A 445 -11.35 25.27 9.03
N THR A 446 -11.18 25.38 10.35
CA THR A 446 -11.93 24.57 11.36
C THR A 446 -13.43 24.86 11.44
N ASP A 447 -13.84 26.12 11.38
CA ASP A 447 -15.23 26.54 11.66
C ASP A 447 -16.00 26.99 10.41
N ARG A 448 -15.52 26.59 9.22
CA ARG A 448 -16.03 27.07 7.94
C ARG A 448 -16.93 26.04 7.25
N PRO A 449 -17.98 26.48 6.52
CA PRO A 449 -18.91 25.57 5.84
C PRO A 449 -18.27 24.79 4.68
N ASP A 450 -17.18 25.28 4.09
CA ASP A 450 -16.42 24.63 3.01
C ASP A 450 -15.44 23.56 3.50
N ARG A 451 -15.22 23.42 4.82
CA ARG A 451 -14.26 22.45 5.40
C ARG A 451 -14.52 21.01 4.94
N GLN A 452 -15.78 20.59 4.89
CA GLN A 452 -16.12 19.23 4.47
C GLN A 452 -15.74 18.99 3.00
N GLN A 453 -16.00 19.96 2.14
CA GLN A 453 -15.62 19.89 0.72
C GLN A 453 -14.10 19.93 0.54
N LEU A 454 -13.36 20.67 1.38
CA LEU A 454 -11.90 20.65 1.37
C LEU A 454 -11.32 19.31 1.82
N LYS A 455 -11.96 18.62 2.78
CA LYS A 455 -11.57 17.25 3.18
C LYS A 455 -11.79 16.26 2.04
N GLU A 456 -12.93 16.33 1.36
CA GLU A 456 -13.20 15.49 0.18
C GLU A 456 -12.20 15.76 -0.95
N ALA A 457 -11.81 17.02 -1.14
CA ALA A 457 -10.76 17.39 -2.09
C ALA A 457 -9.37 16.85 -1.68
N LEU A 458 -9.04 16.90 -0.40
CA LEU A 458 -7.81 16.32 0.14
C LEU A 458 -7.76 14.81 -0.12
N GLU A 459 -8.84 14.08 0.21
CA GLU A 459 -8.96 12.65 -0.07
C GLU A 459 -8.85 12.35 -1.58
N ALA A 460 -9.45 13.19 -2.42
CA ALA A 460 -9.34 13.08 -3.87
C ALA A 460 -7.90 13.22 -4.39
N MET A 461 -7.13 14.18 -3.86
CA MET A 461 -5.72 14.39 -4.25
C MET A 461 -4.78 13.34 -3.65
N GLN A 462 -5.08 12.82 -2.45
CA GLN A 462 -4.37 11.65 -1.89
C GLN A 462 -4.62 10.40 -2.75
N ASP A 463 -5.85 10.20 -3.22
CA ASP A 463 -6.18 9.09 -4.11
C ASP A 463 -5.49 9.20 -5.47
N LEU A 464 -5.34 10.42 -6.00
CA LEU A 464 -4.55 10.69 -7.19
C LEU A 464 -3.07 10.33 -6.99
N ALA A 465 -2.46 10.73 -5.87
CA ALA A 465 -1.08 10.38 -5.54
C ALA A 465 -0.89 8.86 -5.43
N MET A 466 -1.80 8.17 -4.72
CA MET A 466 -1.80 6.71 -4.66
C MET A 466 -1.94 6.07 -6.04
N TYR A 467 -2.81 6.59 -6.90
CA TYR A 467 -2.97 6.10 -8.26
C TYR A 467 -1.66 6.21 -9.05
N ILE A 468 -0.99 7.37 -9.04
CA ILE A 468 0.27 7.58 -9.76
C ILE A 468 1.35 6.59 -9.29
N ASN A 469 1.45 6.36 -7.98
CA ASN A 469 2.37 5.38 -7.41
C ASN A 469 2.07 3.96 -7.90
N GLU A 470 0.80 3.55 -7.96
CA GLU A 470 0.41 2.25 -8.52
C GLU A 470 0.70 2.14 -10.01
N VAL A 471 0.49 3.21 -10.79
CA VAL A 471 0.83 3.20 -12.22
C VAL A 471 2.34 3.03 -12.42
N LYS A 472 3.18 3.71 -11.63
CA LYS A 472 4.63 3.51 -11.66
C LYS A 472 4.99 2.05 -11.34
N ARG A 473 4.42 1.51 -10.25
CA ARG A 473 4.64 0.12 -9.83
C ARG A 473 4.22 -0.92 -10.87
N ASP A 474 3.08 -0.70 -11.51
CA ASP A 474 2.59 -1.60 -12.56
C ASP A 474 3.50 -1.55 -13.79
N ASN A 475 4.02 -0.38 -14.18
CA ASN A 475 4.98 -0.27 -15.28
C ASN A 475 6.31 -0.98 -14.98
N GLU A 476 6.85 -0.82 -13.77
CA GLU A 476 8.02 -1.59 -13.33
C GLU A 476 7.75 -3.10 -13.35
N THR A 477 6.55 -3.50 -12.94
CA THR A 477 6.12 -4.91 -12.97
C THR A 477 6.04 -5.43 -14.41
N LEU A 478 5.43 -4.69 -15.33
CA LEU A 478 5.36 -5.04 -16.76
C LEU A 478 6.76 -5.13 -17.39
N LYS A 479 7.67 -4.22 -17.02
CA LYS A 479 9.08 -4.29 -17.44
C LYS A 479 9.75 -5.57 -16.94
N LYS A 480 9.57 -5.94 -15.67
CA LYS A 480 10.06 -7.22 -15.12
C LYS A 480 9.48 -8.42 -15.86
N ILE A 481 8.17 -8.40 -16.15
CA ILE A 481 7.50 -9.46 -16.92
C ILE A 481 8.11 -9.59 -18.33
N SER A 482 8.38 -8.48 -19.00
CA SER A 482 9.05 -8.47 -20.30
C SER A 482 10.46 -9.08 -20.23
N GLU A 483 11.22 -8.77 -19.17
CA GLU A 483 12.54 -9.37 -18.93
C GLU A 483 12.46 -10.88 -18.70
N PHE A 484 11.50 -11.36 -17.91
CA PHE A 484 11.25 -12.79 -17.74
C PHE A 484 10.92 -13.45 -19.08
N GLN A 485 10.02 -12.85 -19.86
CA GLN A 485 9.60 -13.36 -21.16
C GLN A 485 10.77 -13.49 -22.13
N ASN A 486 11.68 -12.51 -22.16
CA ASN A 486 12.87 -12.54 -23.01
C ASN A 486 13.89 -13.61 -22.57
N SER A 487 13.85 -14.04 -21.30
CA SER A 487 14.77 -15.05 -20.75
C SER A 487 14.27 -16.49 -20.85
N ILE A 488 12.96 -16.70 -21.09
CA ILE A 488 12.33 -18.01 -21.14
C ILE A 488 12.15 -18.46 -22.60
N GLU A 489 12.87 -19.51 -22.99
CA GLU A 489 12.75 -20.14 -24.31
C GLU A 489 11.52 -21.03 -24.40
N ASN A 490 10.96 -21.15 -25.62
CA ASN A 490 9.77 -21.95 -25.95
C ASN A 490 8.46 -21.50 -25.30
N LEU A 491 8.38 -20.26 -24.83
CA LEU A 491 7.14 -19.66 -24.35
C LEU A 491 6.37 -19.00 -25.51
N GLN A 492 5.17 -19.52 -25.81
CA GLN A 492 4.33 -19.00 -26.91
C GLN A 492 3.29 -17.97 -26.45
N VAL A 493 3.03 -17.88 -25.14
CA VAL A 493 1.98 -17.04 -24.53
C VAL A 493 2.60 -15.84 -23.84
N LYS A 494 1.92 -14.69 -23.88
CA LYS A 494 2.37 -13.48 -23.17
C LYS A 494 2.23 -13.67 -21.65
N LEU A 495 3.32 -13.44 -20.92
CA LEU A 495 3.33 -13.57 -19.45
C LEU A 495 2.38 -12.60 -18.74
N GLU A 496 2.07 -11.46 -19.37
CA GLU A 496 1.10 -10.48 -18.88
C GLU A 496 -0.29 -11.10 -18.64
N GLU A 497 -0.67 -12.15 -19.38
CA GLU A 497 -1.97 -12.81 -19.20
C GLU A 497 -2.07 -13.60 -17.90
N TYR A 498 -0.92 -13.95 -17.30
CA TYR A 498 -0.84 -14.75 -16.08
C TYR A 498 -0.87 -13.94 -14.79
N GLY A 499 -0.93 -12.60 -14.88
CA GLY A 499 -0.99 -11.71 -13.72
C GLY A 499 0.38 -11.25 -13.24
N ARG A 500 0.48 -10.85 -11.97
CA ARG A 500 1.73 -10.35 -11.38
C ARG A 500 2.63 -11.52 -10.95
N PRO A 501 3.95 -11.43 -11.15
CA PRO A 501 4.90 -12.37 -10.57
C PRO A 501 4.89 -12.26 -9.03
N LYS A 502 5.09 -13.40 -8.36
CA LYS A 502 5.11 -13.50 -6.89
C LYS A 502 6.49 -13.80 -6.34
N ILE A 503 7.11 -14.84 -6.87
CA ILE A 503 8.43 -15.32 -6.44
C ILE A 503 9.01 -16.15 -7.58
N ASP A 504 10.33 -16.13 -7.71
CA ASP A 504 11.07 -17.00 -8.62
C ASP A 504 12.30 -17.57 -7.95
N GLY A 505 12.67 -18.80 -8.33
CA GLY A 505 13.88 -19.43 -7.81
C GLY A 505 13.99 -20.93 -8.05
N GLU A 506 15.09 -21.50 -7.58
CA GLU A 506 15.39 -22.93 -7.71
C GLU A 506 14.64 -23.80 -6.71
N LEU A 507 13.92 -24.80 -7.22
CA LEU A 507 13.24 -25.83 -6.43
C LEU A 507 13.50 -27.21 -7.04
N LYS A 508 13.50 -28.25 -6.20
CA LYS A 508 13.40 -29.62 -6.69
C LYS A 508 11.93 -29.96 -6.88
N VAL A 509 11.55 -30.44 -8.06
CA VAL A 509 10.17 -30.83 -8.38
C VAL A 509 10.11 -32.31 -8.66
N SER A 510 9.08 -32.97 -8.13
CA SER A 510 8.71 -34.33 -8.48
C SER A 510 7.23 -34.37 -8.87
N SER A 511 6.90 -35.22 -9.85
CA SER A 511 5.52 -35.48 -10.24
C SER A 511 5.05 -36.78 -9.60
N ILE A 512 3.75 -36.93 -9.35
CA ILE A 512 3.16 -38.20 -8.89
C ILE A 512 3.53 -39.35 -9.86
N VAL A 513 3.65 -39.05 -11.15
CA VAL A 513 4.02 -40.02 -12.20
C VAL A 513 5.53 -40.28 -12.21
N ASN A 514 6.34 -39.26 -11.91
CA ASN A 514 7.79 -39.33 -11.89
C ASN A 514 8.35 -38.93 -10.53
N ARG A 515 8.52 -39.93 -9.66
CA ARG A 515 8.98 -39.79 -8.27
C ARG A 515 10.44 -39.33 -8.13
N THR A 516 11.15 -39.09 -9.24
CA THR A 516 12.50 -38.54 -9.19
C THR A 516 12.46 -37.05 -8.88
N LYS A 517 13.31 -36.60 -7.94
CA LYS A 517 13.50 -35.17 -7.64
C LYS A 517 14.31 -34.54 -8.77
N GLN A 518 13.74 -33.56 -9.46
CA GLN A 518 14.38 -32.90 -10.59
C GLN A 518 14.67 -31.44 -10.24
N ASP A 519 15.91 -30.99 -10.47
CA ASP A 519 16.27 -29.58 -10.29
C ASP A 519 15.60 -28.73 -11.35
N ARG A 520 14.78 -27.76 -10.91
CA ARG A 520 13.99 -26.88 -11.76
C ARG A 520 14.08 -25.44 -11.25
N TYR A 521 13.88 -24.51 -12.17
CA TYR A 521 13.71 -23.11 -11.85
C TYR A 521 12.24 -22.75 -12.02
N ILE A 522 11.65 -22.13 -11.02
CA ILE A 522 10.21 -21.89 -10.94
C ILE A 522 9.96 -20.40 -11.00
N PHE A 523 9.01 -19.98 -11.84
CA PHE A 523 8.43 -18.65 -11.79
C PHE A 523 6.96 -18.78 -11.37
N LEU A 524 6.61 -18.19 -10.22
CA LEU A 524 5.23 -18.16 -9.73
C LEU A 524 4.56 -16.85 -10.15
N PHE A 525 3.44 -16.95 -10.84
CA PHE A 525 2.54 -15.86 -11.18
C PHE A 525 1.20 -16.03 -10.47
N ASP A 526 0.37 -14.97 -10.46
CA ASP A 526 -0.99 -15.04 -9.89
C ASP A 526 -1.79 -16.24 -10.40
N LYS A 527 -1.76 -16.54 -11.70
CA LYS A 527 -2.58 -17.60 -12.31
C LYS A 527 -1.86 -18.92 -12.56
N VAL A 528 -0.54 -18.92 -12.72
CA VAL A 528 0.21 -20.10 -13.15
C VAL A 528 1.55 -20.24 -12.44
N VAL A 529 2.07 -21.48 -12.42
CA VAL A 529 3.46 -21.79 -12.12
C VAL A 529 4.16 -22.18 -13.41
N ILE A 530 5.27 -21.53 -13.72
CA ILE A 530 6.09 -21.86 -14.89
C ILE A 530 7.31 -22.65 -14.39
N VAL A 531 7.40 -23.89 -14.83
CA VAL A 531 8.48 -24.81 -14.48
C VAL A 531 9.50 -24.83 -15.62
N CYS A 532 10.72 -24.39 -15.33
CA CYS A 532 11.80 -24.27 -16.30
C CYS A 532 13.00 -25.16 -15.93
N LYS A 533 13.79 -25.53 -16.94
CA LYS A 533 15.15 -26.05 -16.77
C LYS A 533 16.13 -24.94 -17.10
N ARG A 534 17.00 -24.59 -16.16
CA ARG A 534 18.03 -23.57 -16.40
C ARG A 534 19.08 -24.07 -17.42
N LYS A 535 19.41 -23.23 -18.40
CA LYS A 535 20.50 -23.41 -19.38
C LYS A 535 21.36 -22.14 -19.43
N GLY A 536 22.32 -22.04 -18.52
CA GLY A 536 23.15 -20.83 -18.38
C GLY A 536 22.31 -19.63 -17.95
N TYR A 537 22.20 -18.62 -18.81
CA TYR A 537 21.42 -17.39 -18.57
C TYR A 537 19.97 -17.47 -19.07
N CYS A 538 19.62 -18.50 -19.84
CA CYS A 538 18.27 -18.71 -20.36
C CYS A 538 17.54 -19.84 -19.59
N TYR A 539 16.22 -19.83 -19.66
CA TYR A 539 15.35 -20.80 -19.02
C TYR A 539 14.56 -21.56 -20.08
N GLU A 540 14.72 -22.87 -20.16
CA GLU A 540 13.95 -23.70 -21.07
C GLU A 540 12.63 -24.12 -20.41
N LEU A 541 11.49 -23.71 -20.97
CA LEU A 541 10.18 -24.11 -20.48
C LEU A 541 10.02 -25.64 -20.49
N LYS A 542 9.53 -26.21 -19.38
CA LYS A 542 9.19 -27.63 -19.25
C LYS A 542 7.71 -27.86 -19.06
N GLU A 543 7.08 -27.06 -18.20
CA GLU A 543 5.67 -27.26 -17.85
C GLU A 543 5.03 -25.94 -17.37
N ILE A 544 3.74 -25.76 -17.64
CA ILE A 544 2.93 -24.65 -17.11
C ILE A 544 1.80 -25.27 -16.30
N ILE A 545 1.69 -24.87 -15.04
CA ILE A 545 0.71 -25.40 -14.09
C ILE A 545 -0.32 -24.30 -13.79
N GLU A 546 -1.57 -24.48 -14.23
CA GLU A 546 -2.65 -23.54 -13.98
C GLU A 546 -3.22 -23.67 -12.58
N LEU A 547 -2.93 -22.70 -11.70
CA LEU A 547 -3.25 -22.75 -10.27
C LEU A 547 -4.76 -22.87 -9.99
N GLN A 548 -5.63 -22.42 -10.90
CA GLN A 548 -7.09 -22.49 -10.72
C GLN A 548 -7.61 -23.93 -10.51
N SER A 549 -6.87 -24.92 -11.05
CA SER A 549 -7.21 -26.34 -11.06
C SER A 549 -6.53 -27.15 -9.95
N TYR A 550 -5.73 -26.50 -9.09
CA TYR A 550 -4.96 -27.16 -8.04
C TYR A 550 -5.32 -26.63 -6.65
N LYS A 551 -5.05 -27.47 -5.64
CA LYS A 551 -5.06 -27.14 -4.22
C LYS A 551 -3.65 -27.33 -3.67
N MET A 552 -3.17 -26.39 -2.88
CA MET A 552 -1.94 -26.56 -2.11
C MET A 552 -2.23 -27.37 -0.83
N SER A 553 -1.30 -28.25 -0.47
CA SER A 553 -1.30 -28.95 0.81
C SER A 553 0.13 -28.99 1.35
N ASP A 554 0.27 -28.77 2.64
CA ASP A 554 1.54 -28.97 3.31
C ASP A 554 1.91 -30.46 3.32
N ASP A 555 3.21 -30.76 3.24
CA ASP A 555 3.80 -32.08 3.49
C ASP A 555 4.39 -32.08 4.91
N PRO A 556 3.63 -32.59 5.92
CA PRO A 556 4.12 -32.71 7.28
C PRO A 556 5.17 -33.82 7.33
N MET A 557 6.43 -33.44 7.11
CA MET A 557 7.57 -34.31 7.28
C MET A 557 7.59 -34.93 8.69
N ASN A 558 7.82 -36.25 8.72
CA ASN A 558 8.05 -37.00 9.95
C ASN A 558 9.46 -36.64 10.46
N ASN A 559 9.55 -36.24 11.73
CA ASN A 559 10.63 -35.49 12.40
C ASN A 559 12.00 -36.21 12.52
N ARG A 560 12.41 -37.06 11.55
CA ARG A 560 13.55 -37.98 11.69
C ARG A 560 14.78 -37.68 10.83
N ASP A 561 14.70 -36.83 9.80
CA ASP A 561 15.86 -36.48 8.97
C ASP A 561 15.77 -35.02 8.47
N VAL A 562 16.34 -34.10 9.25
CA VAL A 562 16.51 -32.69 8.88
C VAL A 562 17.67 -32.58 7.87
N LYS A 563 17.42 -32.92 6.61
CA LYS A 563 18.40 -32.82 5.51
C LYS A 563 18.02 -31.73 4.51
N LYS A 564 19.00 -30.99 3.97
CA LYS A 564 18.80 -30.03 2.86
C LYS A 564 17.95 -30.70 1.76
N TRP A 565 16.96 -30.00 1.21
CA TRP A 565 16.03 -30.50 0.17
C TRP A 565 14.98 -31.55 0.62
N SER A 566 14.66 -31.57 1.92
CA SER A 566 13.62 -32.45 2.47
C SER A 566 12.31 -31.73 2.82
N TYR A 567 12.30 -30.39 2.81
CA TYR A 567 11.12 -29.60 3.12
C TYR A 567 10.21 -29.52 1.90
N GLY A 568 9.12 -30.29 1.91
CA GLY A 568 8.21 -30.39 0.78
C GLY A 568 6.85 -29.74 0.99
N PHE A 569 6.14 -29.51 -0.11
CA PHE A 569 4.69 -29.26 -0.15
C PHE A 569 4.10 -29.78 -1.46
N TYR A 570 2.80 -30.01 -1.48
CA TYR A 570 2.09 -30.62 -2.61
C TYR A 570 1.16 -29.62 -3.33
N LEU A 571 1.13 -29.69 -4.65
CA LEU A 571 0.05 -29.19 -5.49
C LEU A 571 -0.77 -30.36 -6.03
N ILE A 572 -2.01 -30.47 -5.55
CA ILE A 572 -2.91 -31.58 -5.87
C ILE A 572 -3.96 -31.09 -6.86
N HIS A 573 -4.10 -31.77 -8.00
CA HIS A 573 -5.10 -31.42 -9.01
C HIS A 573 -6.51 -31.77 -8.52
N LEU A 574 -7.45 -30.81 -8.61
CA LEU A 574 -8.81 -30.96 -8.09
C LEU A 574 -9.63 -32.07 -8.77
N GLN A 575 -9.35 -32.35 -10.05
CA GLN A 575 -9.98 -33.45 -10.80
C GLN A 575 -9.19 -34.77 -10.75
N GLY A 576 -8.19 -34.89 -9.85
CA GLY A 576 -7.40 -36.12 -9.71
C GLY A 576 -6.42 -36.41 -10.86
N LYS A 577 -6.04 -35.39 -11.65
CA LYS A 577 -4.96 -35.50 -12.66
C LYS A 577 -3.58 -35.43 -11.98
N GLN A 578 -2.52 -35.26 -12.78
CA GLN A 578 -1.14 -35.14 -12.31
C GLN A 578 -1.01 -34.07 -11.20
N GLY A 579 -0.42 -34.48 -10.07
CA GLY A 579 -0.01 -33.58 -9.00
C GLY A 579 1.51 -33.44 -8.93
N PHE A 580 1.95 -32.40 -8.23
CA PHE A 580 3.36 -32.03 -8.09
C PHE A 580 3.74 -31.95 -6.62
N GLN A 581 4.98 -32.32 -6.33
CA GLN A 581 5.61 -32.10 -5.04
C GLN A 581 6.83 -31.21 -5.26
N PHE A 582 6.88 -30.10 -4.53
CA PHE A 582 8.00 -29.16 -4.54
C PHE A 582 8.83 -29.40 -3.29
N PHE A 583 10.15 -29.34 -3.41
CA PHE A 583 11.08 -29.45 -2.29
C PHE A 583 12.01 -28.24 -2.24
N CYS A 584 12.11 -27.66 -1.06
CA CYS A 584 12.90 -26.47 -0.74
C CYS A 584 14.17 -26.86 0.05
N LYS A 585 15.21 -26.03 -0.05
CA LYS A 585 16.49 -26.24 0.65
C LYS A 585 16.31 -26.20 2.18
N THR A 586 15.53 -25.24 2.66
CA THR A 586 15.30 -24.91 4.08
C THR A 586 13.80 -24.83 4.42
N GLU A 587 13.45 -24.82 5.71
CA GLU A 587 12.07 -24.64 6.16
C GLU A 587 11.55 -23.22 5.87
N ASP A 588 12.41 -22.20 6.05
CA ASP A 588 12.04 -20.81 5.78
C ASP A 588 11.75 -20.57 4.30
N THR A 589 12.53 -21.17 3.40
CA THR A 589 12.24 -21.11 1.96
C THR A 589 10.92 -21.81 1.64
N LYS A 590 10.61 -22.96 2.25
CA LYS A 590 9.29 -23.61 2.12
C LYS A 590 8.16 -22.68 2.56
N ARG A 591 8.30 -22.03 3.73
CA ARG A 591 7.29 -21.09 4.27
C ARG A 591 7.08 -19.91 3.31
N LYS A 592 8.15 -19.26 2.85
CA LYS A 592 8.10 -18.16 1.87
C LYS A 592 7.38 -18.58 0.59
N TRP A 593 7.72 -19.74 0.01
CA TRP A 593 7.05 -20.24 -1.19
C TRP A 593 5.56 -20.52 -0.96
N MET A 594 5.21 -21.22 0.12
CA MET A 594 3.82 -21.54 0.45
C MET A 594 2.96 -20.28 0.62
N GLU A 595 3.45 -19.27 1.34
CA GLU A 595 2.75 -17.99 1.50
C GLU A 595 2.47 -17.32 0.15
N GLN A 596 3.45 -17.33 -0.77
CA GLN A 596 3.26 -16.76 -2.11
C GLN A 596 2.27 -17.57 -2.97
N PHE A 597 2.26 -18.89 -2.84
CA PHE A 597 1.25 -19.75 -3.46
C PHE A 597 -0.15 -19.45 -2.94
N GLU A 598 -0.32 -19.29 -1.62
CA GLU A 598 -1.59 -18.91 -1.01
C GLU A 598 -2.07 -17.53 -1.49
N MET A 599 -1.17 -16.55 -1.56
CA MET A 599 -1.46 -15.22 -2.10
C MET A 599 -1.93 -15.28 -3.56
N ALA A 600 -1.24 -16.04 -4.41
CA ALA A 600 -1.63 -16.24 -5.81
C ALA A 600 -3.02 -16.91 -5.92
N MET A 601 -3.24 -18.02 -5.21
CA MET A 601 -4.52 -18.72 -5.21
C MET A 601 -5.67 -17.85 -4.67
N SER A 602 -5.42 -17.07 -3.62
CA SER A 602 -6.37 -16.08 -3.07
C SER A 602 -6.70 -14.97 -4.06
N ASN A 603 -5.77 -14.60 -4.95
CA ASN A 603 -6.04 -13.63 -6.01
C ASN A 603 -6.92 -14.23 -7.12
N ILE A 604 -6.73 -15.49 -7.51
CA ILE A 604 -7.56 -16.16 -8.52
C ILE A 604 -9.00 -16.34 -8.00
N LYS A 605 -9.15 -16.88 -6.79
CA LYS A 605 -10.44 -17.17 -6.15
C LYS A 605 -10.47 -16.51 -4.78
N PRO A 606 -10.74 -15.20 -4.69
CA PRO A 606 -10.97 -14.60 -3.39
C PRO A 606 -12.20 -15.24 -2.76
N GLU A 607 -12.18 -15.44 -1.43
CA GLU A 607 -13.25 -16.14 -0.68
C GLU A 607 -14.66 -15.61 -1.01
N LYS A 608 -14.73 -14.32 -1.34
CA LYS A 608 -15.95 -13.53 -1.55
C LYS A 608 -16.25 -13.27 -3.02
N ALA A 609 -15.58 -13.95 -3.95
CA ALA A 609 -15.73 -13.78 -5.40
C ALA A 609 -17.15 -14.06 -5.92
N THR A 610 -17.91 -14.89 -5.19
CA THR A 610 -19.28 -15.30 -5.53
C THR A 610 -20.34 -14.73 -4.58
N ALA A 611 -19.93 -13.82 -3.69
CA ALA A 611 -20.84 -13.12 -2.81
C ALA A 611 -21.93 -12.42 -3.62
N ASN A 612 -23.16 -12.42 -3.09
CA ASN A 612 -24.30 -11.72 -3.69
C ASN A 612 -24.58 -12.10 -5.17
N GLN A 613 -24.27 -13.36 -5.55
CA GLN A 613 -24.49 -13.96 -6.88
C GLN A 613 -23.62 -13.40 -8.03
N HIS A 614 -22.56 -12.68 -7.69
CA HIS A 614 -21.56 -12.24 -8.67
C HIS A 614 -20.63 -13.38 -9.09
N ILE A 615 -19.88 -13.18 -10.18
CA ILE A 615 -18.75 -14.01 -10.56
C ILE A 615 -17.60 -13.07 -10.87
N PHE A 616 -16.87 -12.68 -9.82
CA PHE A 616 -15.71 -11.80 -9.95
C PHE A 616 -14.49 -12.56 -10.46
N GLN A 617 -13.81 -11.97 -11.44
CA GLN A 617 -12.57 -12.46 -12.01
C GLN A 617 -11.55 -11.33 -12.06
N MET A 618 -10.27 -11.64 -11.84
CA MET A 618 -9.19 -10.67 -11.99
C MET A 618 -9.22 -10.08 -13.39
N HIS A 619 -9.15 -8.75 -13.50
CA HIS A 619 -9.28 -8.06 -14.78
C HIS A 619 -8.40 -6.82 -14.84
N THR A 620 -7.91 -6.53 -16.04
CA THR A 620 -7.20 -5.29 -16.38
C THR A 620 -8.17 -4.34 -17.08
N PHE A 621 -8.46 -3.21 -16.47
CA PHE A 621 -9.34 -2.18 -17.01
C PHE A 621 -8.53 -1.23 -17.89
N GLU A 622 -8.89 -1.08 -19.16
CA GLU A 622 -8.21 -0.16 -20.11
C GLU A 622 -8.53 1.32 -19.82
N LYS A 623 -9.69 1.59 -19.20
CA LYS A 623 -10.14 2.93 -18.84
C LYS A 623 -10.13 3.09 -17.33
N ASN A 624 -9.85 4.31 -16.88
CA ASN A 624 -9.97 4.71 -15.48
C ASN A 624 -11.36 4.36 -14.98
N THR A 625 -11.43 3.42 -14.03
CA THR A 625 -12.69 2.83 -13.55
C THR A 625 -12.76 2.94 -12.05
N ASN A 626 -13.88 3.43 -11.52
CA ASN A 626 -14.13 3.49 -10.09
C ASN A 626 -14.76 2.20 -9.57
N CYS A 627 -14.40 1.81 -8.35
CA CYS A 627 -15.02 0.71 -7.66
C CYS A 627 -16.50 1.00 -7.38
N ARG A 628 -17.36 0.03 -7.66
CA ARG A 628 -18.81 0.17 -7.42
C ARG A 628 -19.15 0.38 -5.95
N ALA A 629 -18.38 -0.23 -5.04
CA ALA A 629 -18.62 -0.18 -3.60
C ALA A 629 -18.11 1.12 -2.98
N CYS A 630 -16.79 1.35 -2.98
CA CYS A 630 -16.18 2.49 -2.28
C CYS A 630 -16.10 3.78 -3.12
N LYS A 631 -16.45 3.75 -4.42
CA LYS A 631 -16.33 4.87 -5.37
C LYS A 631 -14.92 5.37 -5.64
N MET A 632 -13.91 4.83 -4.96
CA MET A 632 -12.51 5.13 -5.21
C MET A 632 -12.02 4.48 -6.51
N LEU A 633 -10.95 5.01 -7.07
CA LEU A 633 -10.38 4.52 -8.33
C LEU A 633 -9.81 3.11 -8.17
N LEU A 634 -10.00 2.26 -9.18
CA LEU A 634 -9.23 1.02 -9.33
C LEU A 634 -7.84 1.43 -9.81
N ARG A 635 -6.88 1.42 -8.88
CA ARG A 635 -5.57 2.05 -9.08
C ARG A 635 -4.65 1.18 -9.94
N GLY A 636 -3.80 1.83 -10.74
CA GLY A 636 -2.84 1.16 -11.62
C GLY A 636 -3.35 0.95 -13.06
N ILE A 637 -2.55 0.25 -13.85
CA ILE A 637 -2.81 -0.06 -15.27
C ILE A 637 -2.84 -1.57 -15.57
N PHE A 638 -2.52 -2.41 -14.59
CA PHE A 638 -2.40 -3.85 -14.78
C PHE A 638 -3.14 -4.59 -13.66
N TYR A 639 -4.14 -5.43 -13.96
CA TYR A 639 -4.92 -6.15 -12.94
C TYR A 639 -5.30 -5.31 -11.71
N GLN A 640 -5.96 -4.16 -11.93
CA GLN A 640 -6.29 -3.20 -10.86
C GLN A 640 -7.32 -3.73 -9.87
N GLY A 641 -8.08 -4.77 -10.25
CA GLY A 641 -9.11 -5.35 -9.42
C GLY A 641 -9.86 -6.47 -10.12
N TYR A 642 -11.14 -6.57 -9.81
CA TYR A 642 -12.01 -7.64 -10.25
C TYR A 642 -13.18 -7.11 -11.06
N TYR A 643 -13.55 -7.87 -12.08
CA TYR A 643 -14.70 -7.64 -12.94
C TYR A 643 -15.71 -8.77 -12.77
N CYS A 644 -16.97 -8.44 -12.55
CA CYS A 644 -18.03 -9.44 -12.55
C CYS A 644 -18.48 -9.73 -13.97
N SER A 645 -18.30 -10.97 -14.44
CA SER A 645 -18.71 -11.40 -15.78
C SER A 645 -20.21 -11.36 -16.05
N ARG A 646 -21.04 -11.33 -15.00
CA ARG A 646 -22.51 -11.27 -15.11
C ARG A 646 -23.10 -9.86 -15.28
N CYS A 647 -22.68 -8.91 -14.45
CA CYS A 647 -23.25 -7.54 -14.42
C CYS A 647 -22.28 -6.46 -14.88
N GLY A 648 -21.07 -6.84 -15.31
CA GLY A 648 -20.06 -5.92 -15.81
C GLY A 648 -19.46 -4.96 -14.78
N THR A 649 -19.62 -5.25 -13.49
CA THR A 649 -19.21 -4.34 -12.40
C THR A 649 -17.75 -4.56 -12.00
N GLY A 650 -17.00 -3.45 -11.87
CA GLY A 650 -15.63 -3.43 -11.37
C GLY A 650 -15.52 -3.15 -9.87
N ALA A 651 -14.57 -3.80 -9.19
CA ALA A 651 -14.39 -3.74 -7.74
C ALA A 651 -12.96 -4.03 -7.26
N HIS A 652 -12.57 -3.47 -6.11
CA HIS A 652 -11.35 -3.88 -5.39
C HIS A 652 -11.53 -5.25 -4.72
N LYS A 653 -10.43 -5.94 -4.37
CA LYS A 653 -10.45 -7.27 -3.74
C LYS A 653 -11.19 -7.27 -2.40
N GLU A 654 -10.96 -6.23 -1.61
CA GLU A 654 -11.55 -5.99 -0.30
C GLU A 654 -13.01 -5.52 -0.37
N CYS A 655 -13.47 -5.09 -1.55
CA CYS A 655 -14.79 -4.51 -1.75
C CYS A 655 -15.85 -5.50 -2.25
N LEU A 656 -15.50 -6.75 -2.57
CA LEU A 656 -16.37 -7.71 -3.28
C LEU A 656 -17.68 -7.99 -2.51
N GLU A 657 -17.56 -8.49 -1.28
CA GLU A 657 -18.05 -7.74 -0.12
C GLU A 657 -19.40 -7.02 -0.18
N CYS A 658 -19.21 -5.71 -0.32
CA CYS A 658 -20.17 -4.65 -0.10
C CYS A 658 -21.04 -4.40 -1.34
N ILE A 659 -20.81 -5.14 -2.42
CA ILE A 659 -21.54 -4.97 -3.67
C ILE A 659 -22.89 -5.66 -3.56
N THR A 660 -23.94 -4.88 -3.73
CA THR A 660 -25.33 -5.34 -3.77
C THR A 660 -25.52 -6.49 -4.75
N ILE A 661 -26.59 -7.28 -4.57
CA ILE A 661 -26.94 -8.45 -5.40
C ILE A 661 -26.79 -8.17 -6.90
N CYS A 662 -26.14 -9.12 -7.57
CA CYS A 662 -25.88 -9.08 -9.00
C CYS A 662 -27.19 -8.91 -9.77
N LYS A 663 -27.38 -7.74 -10.38
CA LYS A 663 -28.46 -7.49 -11.34
C LYS A 663 -27.95 -7.89 -12.71
N ILE A 664 -28.51 -8.94 -13.29
CA ILE A 664 -28.23 -9.36 -14.66
C ILE A 664 -28.48 -8.15 -15.58
N ASN A 665 -27.54 -7.87 -16.48
CA ASN A 665 -27.64 -6.75 -17.40
C ASN A 665 -28.94 -6.89 -18.23
N PRO A 666 -29.83 -5.88 -18.32
CA PRO A 666 -31.15 -6.02 -18.98
C PRO A 666 -31.10 -6.18 -20.51
N LEU A 667 -29.91 -6.29 -21.12
CA LEU A 667 -29.76 -6.31 -22.57
C LEU A 667 -29.86 -7.71 -23.20
N ASP A 668 -29.87 -8.78 -22.39
CA ASP A 668 -30.06 -10.16 -22.87
C ASP A 668 -31.34 -10.83 -22.34
N ALA A 669 -32.22 -10.07 -21.68
CA ALA A 669 -33.45 -10.59 -21.09
C ALA A 669 -34.70 -10.21 -21.87
N ASP A 670 -34.71 -10.40 -23.19
CA ASP A 670 -35.93 -10.34 -24.00
C ASP A 670 -36.34 -11.72 -24.48
N LEU A 671 -36.72 -12.60 -23.53
CA LEU A 671 -37.61 -13.74 -23.78
C LEU A 671 -38.36 -14.08 -22.48
N GLY A 672 -39.37 -13.26 -22.17
CA GLY A 672 -40.65 -13.64 -21.54
C GLY A 672 -40.66 -14.50 -20.27
N LEU A 673 -40.53 -13.87 -19.10
CA LEU A 673 -41.27 -14.28 -17.89
C LEU A 673 -41.58 -13.03 -17.03
N PRO A 674 -42.83 -12.77 -16.61
CA PRO A 674 -43.15 -11.62 -15.78
C PRO A 674 -42.55 -11.79 -14.38
N SER A 675 -41.69 -10.87 -13.98
CA SER A 675 -41.10 -10.82 -12.64
C SER A 675 -42.18 -10.57 -11.60
N SER A 676 -42.46 -11.53 -10.73
CA SER A 676 -43.33 -11.36 -9.57
C SER A 676 -42.66 -10.46 -8.53
N GLY A 677 -43.38 -9.45 -8.04
CA GLY A 677 -42.91 -8.57 -6.96
C GLY A 677 -42.75 -9.31 -5.62
N PRO A 678 -42.09 -8.70 -4.61
CA PRO A 678 -41.92 -9.32 -3.30
C PRO A 678 -43.28 -9.60 -2.63
N LYS A 679 -43.45 -10.82 -2.11
CA LYS A 679 -44.68 -11.25 -1.42
C LYS A 679 -44.66 -10.81 0.04
N MET A 680 -45.76 -10.20 0.45
CA MET A 680 -46.02 -9.74 1.81
C MET A 680 -47.18 -10.57 2.39
N VAL A 681 -47.21 -10.74 3.71
CA VAL A 681 -48.35 -11.31 4.44
C VAL A 681 -49.00 -10.22 5.27
N ALA A 682 -50.32 -10.12 5.20
CA ALA A 682 -51.11 -9.21 6.01
C ALA A 682 -51.02 -9.60 7.49
N VAL A 683 -50.54 -8.69 8.33
CA VAL A 683 -50.49 -8.87 9.79
C VAL A 683 -51.69 -8.26 10.49
N ARG A 684 -52.41 -7.36 9.82
CA ARG A 684 -53.60 -6.69 10.37
C ARG A 684 -54.68 -6.62 9.30
N ASN A 685 -55.93 -6.86 9.69
CA ASN A 685 -57.08 -6.63 8.83
C ASN A 685 -57.12 -5.18 8.36
N TYR A 686 -57.39 -4.98 7.08
CA TYR A 686 -57.61 -3.65 6.50
C TYR A 686 -58.83 -3.71 5.58
N HIS A 687 -59.86 -2.94 5.90
CA HIS A 687 -61.13 -2.91 5.17
C HIS A 687 -61.35 -1.59 4.41
N GLY A 688 -60.25 -0.87 4.10
CA GLY A 688 -60.31 0.44 3.44
C GLY A 688 -60.46 1.64 4.37
N THR A 689 -60.30 1.46 5.68
CA THR A 689 -60.31 2.53 6.69
C THR A 689 -59.00 2.55 7.50
N PRO A 690 -58.26 3.68 7.57
CA PRO A 690 -58.54 4.96 6.91
C PRO A 690 -58.52 4.83 5.38
N VAL A 691 -59.23 5.72 4.68
CA VAL A 691 -59.26 5.73 3.20
C VAL A 691 -57.98 6.41 2.71
N PRO A 692 -57.24 5.85 1.74
CA PRO A 692 -56.07 6.50 1.18
C PRO A 692 -56.48 7.79 0.45
N PRO A 693 -55.76 8.92 0.63
CA PRO A 693 -56.10 10.18 -0.01
C PRO A 693 -56.12 10.04 -1.55
N GLY A 694 -57.31 10.10 -2.15
CA GLY A 694 -57.51 10.10 -3.61
C GLY A 694 -57.19 8.78 -4.33
N LYS A 695 -57.09 7.64 -3.63
CA LYS A 695 -56.74 6.34 -4.24
C LYS A 695 -57.70 5.23 -3.82
N THR A 696 -57.73 4.13 -4.58
CA THR A 696 -58.57 2.97 -4.30
C THR A 696 -57.98 2.11 -3.17
N PRO A 697 -58.72 1.84 -2.08
CA PRO A 697 -58.24 0.99 -1.00
C PRO A 697 -58.24 -0.49 -1.38
N LEU A 698 -57.19 -1.22 -0.99
CA LEU A 698 -57.17 -2.69 -1.07
C LEU A 698 -57.66 -3.29 0.24
N SER A 699 -58.77 -4.03 0.24
CA SER A 699 -59.23 -4.72 1.45
C SER A 699 -58.67 -6.14 1.57
N PHE A 700 -58.19 -6.52 2.75
CA PHE A 700 -57.63 -7.85 3.07
C PHE A 700 -57.75 -8.18 4.57
N GLN A 701 -57.63 -9.47 4.89
CA GLN A 701 -57.63 -9.99 6.25
C GLN A 701 -56.23 -10.45 6.67
N THR A 702 -55.97 -10.50 7.98
CA THR A 702 -54.73 -11.01 8.56
C THR A 702 -54.51 -12.45 8.07
N GLY A 703 -53.33 -12.71 7.50
CA GLY A 703 -52.96 -13.98 6.88
C GLY A 703 -53.02 -13.98 5.36
N ASP A 704 -53.63 -12.96 4.73
CA ASP A 704 -53.66 -12.85 3.28
C ASP A 704 -52.29 -12.52 2.69
N PHE A 705 -52.00 -13.07 1.50
CA PHE A 705 -50.77 -12.80 0.77
C PHE A 705 -50.97 -11.70 -0.27
N ILE A 706 -50.10 -10.71 -0.24
CA ILE A 706 -50.14 -9.51 -1.08
C ILE A 706 -48.82 -9.41 -1.84
N GLU A 707 -48.88 -9.33 -3.15
CA GLU A 707 -47.74 -9.00 -3.99
C GLU A 707 -47.53 -7.48 -3.97
N LEU A 708 -46.37 -7.03 -3.51
CA LEU A 708 -46.05 -5.60 -3.46
C LEU A 708 -45.72 -5.09 -4.86
N LEU A 709 -46.49 -4.11 -5.35
CA LEU A 709 -46.27 -3.47 -6.65
C LEU A 709 -45.42 -2.21 -6.50
N LYS A 710 -45.65 -1.41 -5.45
CA LYS A 710 -44.90 -0.17 -5.18
C LYS A 710 -44.92 0.18 -3.69
N GLY A 711 -43.75 0.34 -3.09
CA GLY A 711 -43.61 0.79 -1.71
C GLY A 711 -42.20 1.24 -1.39
N GLU A 712 -42.05 2.51 -0.99
CA GLU A 712 -40.78 3.05 -0.49
C GLU A 712 -40.82 3.06 1.06
N PRO A 713 -39.68 2.82 1.75
CA PRO A 713 -39.62 2.76 3.21
C PRO A 713 -40.18 4.01 3.91
N ASP A 714 -40.03 5.17 3.28
CA ASP A 714 -40.43 6.47 3.83
C ASP A 714 -41.92 6.82 3.59
N THR A 715 -42.66 5.96 2.87
CA THR A 715 -44.07 6.17 2.54
C THR A 715 -45.00 5.34 3.42
N THR A 716 -46.07 5.96 3.91
CA THR A 716 -47.07 5.31 4.78
C THR A 716 -48.08 4.45 4.02
N TRP A 717 -48.24 4.66 2.71
CA TRP A 717 -49.19 3.97 1.84
C TRP A 717 -48.48 3.21 0.74
N TRP A 718 -48.65 1.89 0.72
CA TRP A 718 -48.08 1.00 -0.27
C TRP A 718 -49.15 0.48 -1.22
N GLU A 719 -48.75 0.20 -2.45
CA GLU A 719 -49.59 -0.41 -3.48
C GLU A 719 -49.23 -1.89 -3.61
N GLY A 720 -50.26 -2.73 -3.59
CA GLY A 720 -50.07 -4.15 -3.82
C GLY A 720 -51.31 -4.81 -4.39
N LYS A 721 -51.16 -6.10 -4.65
CA LYS A 721 -52.16 -6.93 -5.30
C LYS A 721 -52.40 -8.17 -4.45
N LEU A 722 -53.65 -8.41 -4.06
CA LEU A 722 -53.99 -9.61 -3.29
C LEU A 722 -53.82 -10.84 -4.18
N ILE A 723 -53.00 -11.80 -3.78
CA ILE A 723 -52.68 -12.96 -4.63
C ILE A 723 -53.94 -13.81 -4.89
N GLN A 724 -54.80 -13.96 -3.89
CA GLN A 724 -56.00 -14.80 -3.98
C GLN A 724 -57.09 -14.21 -4.87
N THR A 725 -57.34 -12.90 -4.79
CA THR A 725 -58.45 -12.24 -5.53
C THR A 725 -57.99 -11.45 -6.74
N GLN A 726 -56.68 -11.30 -6.94
CA GLN A 726 -56.03 -10.50 -7.98
C GLN A 726 -56.42 -9.01 -7.98
N LYS A 727 -57.12 -8.52 -6.94
CA LYS A 727 -57.48 -7.10 -6.78
C LYS A 727 -56.25 -6.30 -6.35
N SER A 728 -56.04 -5.15 -6.97
CA SER A 728 -54.99 -4.18 -6.61
C SER A 728 -55.56 -2.96 -5.90
N GLY A 729 -54.75 -2.32 -5.06
CA GLY A 729 -55.10 -1.09 -4.38
C GLY A 729 -54.07 -0.71 -3.32
N PHE A 730 -54.36 0.37 -2.60
CA PHE A 730 -53.47 0.93 -1.59
C PHE A 730 -53.82 0.48 -0.19
N PHE A 731 -52.79 0.29 0.65
CA PHE A 731 -52.92 -0.07 2.06
C PHE A 731 -51.79 0.54 2.91
N PRO A 732 -51.98 0.70 4.22
CA PRO A 732 -50.94 1.22 5.10
C PRO A 732 -49.76 0.24 5.24
N ASN A 733 -48.52 0.72 5.18
CA ASN A 733 -47.30 -0.10 5.23
C ASN A 733 -47.22 -1.02 6.47
N ASN A 734 -47.79 -0.56 7.59
CA ASN A 734 -47.80 -1.26 8.88
C ASN A 734 -48.80 -2.43 8.96
N CYS A 735 -49.59 -2.66 7.91
CA CYS A 735 -50.57 -3.75 7.86
C CYS A 735 -49.98 -5.04 7.26
N VAL A 736 -48.75 -5.00 6.75
CA VAL A 736 -48.09 -6.14 6.09
C VAL A 736 -46.67 -6.35 6.61
N LYS A 737 -46.15 -7.58 6.49
CA LYS A 737 -44.73 -7.91 6.69
C LYS A 737 -44.21 -8.76 5.53
N PRO A 738 -42.90 -8.76 5.22
CA PRO A 738 -42.34 -9.66 4.22
C PRO A 738 -42.67 -11.12 4.54
N CYS A 739 -43.15 -11.86 3.54
CA CYS A 739 -43.28 -13.31 3.64
C CYS A 739 -41.86 -13.90 3.56
N LEU A 740 -41.25 -14.11 4.73
CA LEU A 740 -40.07 -14.95 4.83
C LEU A 740 -40.55 -16.38 4.59
N ASP A 741 -40.25 -16.96 3.42
CA ASP A 741 -40.59 -18.35 3.11
C ASP A 741 -40.09 -19.28 4.23
N PRO A 742 -40.98 -19.95 4.98
CA PRO A 742 -40.60 -21.09 5.79
C PRO A 742 -40.57 -22.29 4.86
N LYS A 743 -39.37 -22.82 4.54
CA LYS A 743 -39.30 -24.12 3.85
C LYS A 743 -39.87 -25.23 4.76
N PRO A 744 -40.57 -26.21 4.17
CA PRO A 744 -41.65 -26.94 4.82
C PRO A 744 -41.15 -28.17 5.60
N LEU A 745 -41.76 -28.41 6.76
CA LEU A 745 -41.72 -29.68 7.47
C LEU A 745 -43.05 -30.43 7.25
N PHE A 746 -42.92 -31.69 6.81
CA PHE A 746 -43.90 -32.79 6.74
C PHE A 746 -45.08 -32.70 5.75
N GLN A 747 -44.96 -33.44 4.62
CA GLN A 747 -45.71 -34.70 4.42
C GLN A 747 -45.26 -35.51 3.19
N SER A 748 -45.04 -36.82 3.44
CA SER A 748 -45.01 -38.00 2.55
C SER A 748 -43.94 -38.16 1.45
N PHE A 749 -43.01 -39.09 1.72
CA PHE A 749 -42.14 -39.83 0.77
C PHE A 749 -42.96 -40.78 -0.14
N PRO A 750 -42.47 -41.17 -1.35
CA PRO A 750 -41.48 -42.26 -1.44
C PRO A 750 -40.33 -42.07 -2.46
N SER A 751 -39.16 -42.59 -2.06
CA SER A 751 -38.13 -43.28 -2.87
C SER A 751 -36.71 -42.67 -2.89
N ARG A 752 -35.91 -43.15 -1.92
CA ARG A 752 -34.49 -43.56 -1.99
C ARG A 752 -33.53 -42.78 -2.93
N GLN A 753 -32.66 -41.98 -2.32
CA GLN A 753 -31.18 -42.12 -2.45
C GLN A 753 -30.47 -41.66 -1.17
N PRO A 754 -29.31 -42.26 -0.79
CA PRO A 754 -28.67 -42.08 0.50
C PRO A 754 -27.71 -40.87 0.50
N SER A 755 -28.05 -39.83 1.26
CA SER A 755 -27.18 -38.68 1.52
C SER A 755 -26.19 -38.98 2.65
N ARG A 756 -24.95 -39.34 2.28
CA ARG A 756 -23.78 -39.26 3.19
C ARG A 756 -23.04 -37.95 2.91
N GLU A 757 -23.39 -36.92 3.69
CA GLU A 757 -22.52 -35.81 4.16
C GLU A 757 -23.42 -34.68 4.68
N THR A 758 -23.76 -34.75 5.97
CA THR A 758 -24.32 -33.62 6.70
C THR A 758 -23.17 -32.95 7.45
N ASP A 759 -22.96 -31.66 7.22
CA ASP A 759 -21.80 -30.93 7.73
C ASP A 759 -22.05 -30.47 9.18
N TYR A 760 -21.50 -31.19 10.17
CA TYR A 760 -21.73 -30.93 11.60
C TYR A 760 -20.76 -29.90 12.22
N TYR A 761 -19.79 -29.39 11.45
CA TYR A 761 -18.74 -28.49 11.94
C TYR A 761 -19.26 -27.12 12.45
N GLY A 762 -20.48 -26.74 12.05
CA GLY A 762 -21.17 -25.53 12.53
C GLY A 762 -21.73 -25.65 13.96
N TYR A 763 -21.78 -26.83 14.56
CA TYR A 763 -22.37 -27.00 15.89
C TYR A 763 -21.33 -26.85 17.02
N PRO A 764 -21.67 -26.13 18.11
CA PRO A 764 -20.74 -25.84 19.21
C PRO A 764 -20.37 -27.09 20.04
N TRP A 765 -21.12 -28.18 19.90
CA TRP A 765 -20.86 -29.46 20.56
C TRP A 765 -20.03 -30.43 19.70
N PHE A 766 -19.83 -30.16 18.41
CA PHE A 766 -19.12 -31.06 17.51
C PHE A 766 -17.61 -30.75 17.48
N ALA A 767 -16.79 -31.76 17.76
CA ALA A 767 -15.34 -31.65 17.88
C ALA A 767 -14.56 -32.20 16.67
N GLY A 768 -15.25 -32.76 15.67
CA GLY A 768 -14.62 -33.40 14.52
C GLY A 768 -13.90 -34.70 14.91
N ASN A 769 -12.90 -35.08 14.11
CA ASN A 769 -12.08 -36.25 14.36
C ASN A 769 -11.22 -36.04 15.61
N MET A 770 -11.54 -36.74 16.70
CA MET A 770 -10.89 -36.58 18.00
C MET A 770 -10.82 -37.90 18.77
N GLU A 771 -9.64 -38.20 19.30
CA GLU A 771 -9.40 -39.43 20.07
C GLU A 771 -9.95 -39.36 21.50
N ARG A 772 -10.13 -40.53 22.12
CA ARG A 772 -10.66 -40.64 23.49
C ARG A 772 -9.81 -39.86 24.51
N THR A 773 -8.49 -40.00 24.42
CA THR A 773 -7.51 -39.36 25.31
C THR A 773 -7.49 -37.84 25.18
N GLN A 774 -7.67 -37.34 23.96
CA GLN A 774 -7.79 -35.90 23.66
C GLN A 774 -9.07 -35.33 24.27
N ALA A 775 -10.20 -36.01 24.11
CA ALA A 775 -11.47 -35.62 24.73
C ALA A 775 -11.42 -35.67 26.27
N ASP A 776 -10.73 -36.66 26.84
CA ASP A 776 -10.49 -36.73 28.29
C ASP A 776 -9.72 -35.51 28.79
N ASN A 777 -8.62 -35.16 28.13
CA ASN A 777 -7.80 -34.00 28.53
C ASN A 777 -8.54 -32.68 28.37
N LEU A 778 -9.36 -32.54 27.32
CA LEU A 778 -10.13 -31.33 27.08
C LEU A 778 -11.25 -31.14 28.10
N LEU A 779 -12.01 -32.19 28.42
CA LEU A 779 -13.14 -32.10 29.35
C LEU A 779 -12.73 -32.17 30.83
N LYS A 780 -11.48 -32.54 31.16
CA LYS A 780 -10.99 -32.62 32.55
C LYS A 780 -11.17 -31.32 33.34
N SER A 781 -10.91 -30.17 32.70
CA SER A 781 -10.97 -28.83 33.31
C SER A 781 -12.34 -28.17 33.23
N HIS A 782 -13.34 -28.81 32.63
CA HIS A 782 -14.67 -28.25 32.42
C HIS A 782 -15.65 -28.68 33.52
N SER A 783 -16.73 -27.90 33.70
CA SER A 783 -17.78 -28.20 34.66
C SER A 783 -18.55 -29.49 34.31
N SER A 784 -19.07 -30.18 35.32
CA SER A 784 -19.90 -31.38 35.14
C SER A 784 -21.15 -31.06 34.31
N GLY A 785 -21.42 -31.89 33.30
CA GLY A 785 -22.47 -31.67 32.29
C GLY A 785 -21.94 -31.12 30.96
N THR A 786 -20.65 -30.76 30.88
CA THR A 786 -20.01 -30.34 29.62
C THR A 786 -19.75 -31.54 28.71
N TYR A 787 -20.16 -31.43 27.45
CA TYR A 787 -20.10 -32.53 26.48
C TYR A 787 -19.57 -32.10 25.10
N LEU A 788 -19.01 -33.08 24.39
CA LEU A 788 -18.60 -32.97 23.00
C LEU A 788 -18.90 -34.27 22.24
N ILE A 789 -19.05 -34.15 20.92
CA ILE A 789 -19.21 -35.30 20.03
C ILE A 789 -18.02 -35.36 19.11
N ARG A 790 -17.38 -36.53 19.08
CA ARG A 790 -16.18 -36.81 18.32
C ARG A 790 -16.42 -37.92 17.31
N GLU A 791 -15.77 -37.78 16.17
CA GLU A 791 -15.77 -38.76 15.10
C GLU A 791 -14.63 -39.77 15.29
N ARG A 792 -14.90 -41.05 14.98
CA ARG A 792 -13.93 -42.14 15.01
C ARG A 792 -13.72 -42.65 13.58
N THR A 793 -12.49 -43.07 13.28
CA THR A 793 -12.05 -43.53 11.96
C THR A 793 -12.58 -44.91 11.53
N ALA A 794 -13.49 -45.54 12.29
CA ALA A 794 -14.06 -46.85 11.97
C ALA A 794 -15.49 -46.74 11.42
N GLU A 795 -15.74 -47.32 10.24
CA GLU A 795 -16.97 -47.13 9.44
C GLU A 795 -18.29 -47.57 10.11
N ALA A 796 -18.25 -48.45 11.12
CA ALA A 796 -19.44 -48.95 11.83
C ALA A 796 -19.70 -48.27 13.19
N GLU A 797 -18.83 -47.35 13.61
CA GLU A 797 -18.87 -46.70 14.94
C GLU A 797 -18.47 -45.23 14.86
N ARG A 798 -19.01 -44.53 13.86
CA ARG A 798 -18.55 -43.22 13.41
C ARG A 798 -18.54 -42.16 14.51
N PHE A 799 -19.46 -42.19 15.48
CA PHE A 799 -19.58 -41.13 16.50
C PHE A 799 -19.49 -41.65 17.95
N ALA A 800 -18.96 -40.80 18.82
CA ALA A 800 -19.01 -40.99 20.28
C ALA A 800 -19.26 -39.67 21.01
N ILE A 801 -20.06 -39.73 22.07
CA ILE A 801 -20.33 -38.60 22.96
C ILE A 801 -19.39 -38.71 24.16
N SER A 802 -18.64 -37.66 24.44
CA SER A 802 -17.79 -37.55 25.62
C SER A 802 -18.37 -36.48 26.53
N ILE A 803 -18.64 -36.81 27.80
CA ILE A 803 -19.29 -35.92 28.77
C ILE A 803 -18.60 -36.00 30.13
N LYS A 804 -18.31 -34.86 30.75
CA LYS A 804 -17.81 -34.80 32.14
C LYS A 804 -18.97 -34.99 33.11
N PHE A 805 -18.89 -35.99 33.99
CA PHE A 805 -19.86 -36.26 35.03
C PHE A 805 -19.17 -36.80 36.29
N ASN A 806 -19.44 -36.21 37.45
CA ASN A 806 -18.86 -36.60 38.75
C ASN A 806 -17.34 -36.77 38.72
N GLU A 807 -16.63 -35.71 38.30
CA GLU A 807 -15.16 -35.68 38.16
C GLU A 807 -14.53 -36.64 37.14
N GLU A 808 -15.31 -37.48 36.47
CA GLU A 808 -14.82 -38.38 35.42
C GLU A 808 -15.40 -38.02 34.04
N VAL A 809 -14.64 -38.29 32.98
CA VAL A 809 -15.15 -38.17 31.60
C VAL A 809 -15.71 -39.52 31.18
N LYS A 810 -17.01 -39.56 30.91
CA LYS A 810 -17.72 -40.74 30.40
C LYS A 810 -17.81 -40.67 28.88
N HIS A 811 -17.61 -41.81 28.23
CA HIS A 811 -17.66 -41.96 26.78
C HIS A 811 -18.79 -42.89 26.40
N ILE A 812 -19.76 -42.37 25.65
CA ILE A 812 -20.92 -43.09 25.16
C ILE A 812 -20.73 -43.35 23.68
N LYS A 813 -20.87 -44.60 23.27
CA LYS A 813 -20.79 -45.00 21.88
C LYS A 813 -22.13 -44.72 21.20
N VAL A 814 -22.09 -44.09 20.03
CA VAL A 814 -23.26 -43.90 19.18
C VAL A 814 -23.25 -45.01 18.12
N ILE A 815 -24.34 -45.76 18.04
CA ILE A 815 -24.51 -46.87 17.10
C ILE A 815 -25.41 -46.37 15.98
N GLU A 816 -24.93 -46.51 14.75
CA GLU A 816 -25.69 -46.23 13.52
C GLU A 816 -25.98 -47.56 12.83
N LYS A 817 -27.25 -47.97 12.82
CA LYS A 817 -27.69 -49.23 12.20
C LYS A 817 -29.07 -49.06 11.57
N ASP A 818 -29.25 -49.60 10.37
CA ASP A 818 -30.53 -49.59 9.63
C ASP A 818 -31.15 -48.19 9.45
N SER A 819 -30.30 -47.17 9.22
CA SER A 819 -30.68 -45.75 9.13
C SER A 819 -31.21 -45.12 10.42
N TRP A 820 -31.00 -45.77 11.57
CA TRP A 820 -31.30 -45.22 12.90
C TRP A 820 -30.01 -45.01 13.69
N ILE A 821 -29.98 -43.94 14.47
CA ILE A 821 -28.89 -43.59 15.38
C ILE A 821 -29.39 -43.75 16.81
N HIS A 822 -28.64 -44.46 17.65
CA HIS A 822 -29.00 -44.64 19.06
C HIS A 822 -27.78 -44.84 19.97
N ILE A 823 -27.94 -44.52 21.25
CA ILE A 823 -26.96 -44.85 22.31
C ILE A 823 -27.35 -46.12 23.09
N THR A 824 -28.63 -46.50 23.06
CA THR A 824 -29.19 -47.76 23.62
C THR A 824 -30.32 -48.23 22.72
N GLU A 825 -30.61 -49.54 22.67
CA GLU A 825 -31.68 -50.07 21.82
C GLU A 825 -33.09 -49.61 22.25
N ALA A 826 -33.21 -49.07 23.46
CA ALA A 826 -34.47 -48.58 24.03
C ALA A 826 -35.01 -47.33 23.31
N LYS A 827 -34.16 -46.53 22.66
CA LYS A 827 -34.57 -45.28 22.01
C LYS A 827 -33.75 -44.98 20.76
N LYS A 828 -34.43 -44.86 19.62
CA LYS A 828 -33.84 -44.70 18.28
C LYS A 828 -34.22 -43.34 17.70
N PHE A 829 -33.29 -42.71 16.99
CA PHE A 829 -33.40 -41.38 16.40
C PHE A 829 -33.04 -41.43 14.90
N GLU A 830 -33.61 -40.54 14.09
CA GLU A 830 -33.38 -40.50 12.64
C GLU A 830 -32.08 -39.78 12.28
N SER A 831 -31.55 -38.96 13.17
CA SER A 831 -30.27 -38.25 12.96
C SER A 831 -29.48 -38.04 14.26
N LEU A 832 -28.18 -37.74 14.11
CA LEU A 832 -27.31 -37.41 15.24
C LEU A 832 -27.77 -36.12 15.93
N LEU A 833 -28.30 -35.15 15.17
CA LEU A 833 -28.80 -33.89 15.71
C LEU A 833 -30.00 -34.12 16.64
N GLU A 834 -30.97 -34.93 16.20
CA GLU A 834 -32.17 -35.25 16.98
C GLU A 834 -31.81 -35.98 18.29
N LEU A 835 -30.83 -36.90 18.24
CA LEU A 835 -30.31 -37.56 19.42
C LEU A 835 -29.76 -36.55 20.44
N VAL A 836 -29.00 -35.55 19.97
CA VAL A 836 -28.40 -34.53 20.82
C VAL A 836 -29.47 -33.62 21.42
N GLU A 837 -30.41 -33.13 20.62
CA GLU A 837 -31.51 -32.28 21.08
C GLU A 837 -32.39 -32.99 22.13
N TYR A 838 -32.62 -34.29 21.95
CA TYR A 838 -33.35 -35.09 22.93
C TYR A 838 -32.59 -35.15 24.27
N TYR A 839 -31.31 -35.55 24.27
CA TYR A 839 -30.53 -35.69 25.52
C TYR A 839 -30.02 -34.37 26.10
N GLN A 840 -30.20 -33.24 25.42
CA GLN A 840 -30.09 -31.90 26.04
C GLN A 840 -31.22 -31.63 27.04
N SER A 841 -32.42 -32.16 26.76
CA SER A 841 -33.63 -31.96 27.58
C SER A 841 -33.99 -33.17 28.46
N HIS A 842 -33.48 -34.37 28.16
CA HIS A 842 -33.77 -35.61 28.88
C HIS A 842 -32.52 -36.24 29.49
N SER A 843 -32.61 -36.72 30.73
CA SER A 843 -31.46 -37.26 31.46
C SER A 843 -30.95 -38.55 30.80
N LEU A 844 -29.63 -38.68 30.69
CA LEU A 844 -28.97 -39.91 30.24
C LEU A 844 -29.24 -41.09 31.20
N LYS A 845 -29.79 -40.84 32.40
CA LYS A 845 -30.22 -41.88 33.36
C LYS A 845 -31.19 -42.89 32.76
N GLU A 846 -32.04 -42.46 31.84
CA GLU A 846 -32.99 -43.32 31.12
C GLU A 846 -32.29 -44.45 30.35
N SER A 847 -31.09 -44.16 29.84
CA SER A 847 -30.25 -45.10 29.10
C SER A 847 -29.15 -45.73 29.96
N PHE A 848 -28.62 -44.99 30.94
CA PHE A 848 -27.51 -45.38 31.80
C PHE A 848 -27.81 -45.01 33.25
N LYS A 849 -28.29 -45.98 34.05
CA LYS A 849 -28.79 -45.76 35.43
C LYS A 849 -27.83 -44.98 36.36
N LEU A 850 -26.53 -45.00 36.08
CA LEU A 850 -25.47 -44.33 36.86
C LEU A 850 -25.05 -42.95 36.31
N LEU A 851 -25.61 -42.49 35.19
CA LEU A 851 -25.25 -41.24 34.52
C LEU A 851 -26.44 -40.27 34.52
N ASP A 852 -26.75 -39.71 35.68
CA ASP A 852 -27.88 -38.79 35.86
C ASP A 852 -27.50 -37.35 35.50
N THR A 853 -27.32 -37.10 34.20
CA THR A 853 -27.05 -35.78 33.65
C THR A 853 -27.62 -35.67 32.24
N THR A 854 -27.92 -34.45 31.81
CA THR A 854 -28.21 -34.12 30.41
C THR A 854 -26.95 -33.64 29.70
N LEU A 855 -27.01 -33.53 28.37
CA LEU A 855 -25.99 -32.88 27.54
C LEU A 855 -26.08 -31.35 27.75
N ARG A 856 -25.56 -30.88 28.89
CA ARG A 856 -25.93 -29.58 29.46
C ARG A 856 -25.21 -28.41 28.82
N TYR A 857 -23.90 -28.53 28.63
CA TYR A 857 -23.07 -27.46 28.11
C TYR A 857 -22.23 -27.95 26.92
N PRO A 858 -22.43 -27.40 25.71
CA PRO A 858 -21.53 -27.65 24.59
C PRO A 858 -20.12 -27.16 24.94
N TYR A 859 -19.09 -27.96 24.67
CA TYR A 859 -17.72 -27.62 25.07
C TYR A 859 -17.17 -26.31 24.45
N LYS A 860 -17.70 -25.84 23.32
CA LYS A 860 -17.32 -24.54 22.72
C LYS A 860 -18.12 -23.34 23.27
N SER A 861 -19.02 -23.53 24.25
CA SER A 861 -19.80 -22.43 24.83
C SER A 861 -18.98 -21.66 25.87
N LYS A 862 -18.85 -20.32 25.71
CA LYS A 862 -18.16 -19.43 26.67
C LYS A 862 -18.91 -19.44 28.01
N GLU A 863 -18.37 -20.09 29.06
CA GLU A 863 -18.98 -20.10 30.41
C GLU A 863 -19.00 -18.70 31.05
N ARG A 864 -20.15 -18.30 31.62
CA ARG A 864 -20.29 -17.19 32.59
C ARG A 864 -20.50 -17.79 33.99
N GLY A 865 -19.60 -17.52 34.95
CA GLY A 865 -19.75 -17.90 36.37
C GLY A 865 -18.60 -17.38 37.26
N PRO A 866 -18.81 -17.18 38.58
CA PRO A 866 -18.27 -16.04 39.35
C PRO A 866 -16.94 -16.27 40.12
N ALA A 867 -16.32 -15.17 40.53
CA ALA A 867 -14.98 -15.01 41.10
C ALA A 867 -14.69 -15.75 42.44
N SER A 868 -13.48 -16.34 42.58
CA SER A 868 -12.52 -16.08 43.67
C SER A 868 -11.41 -17.16 43.83
N ARG A 869 -10.16 -16.67 43.81
CA ARG A 869 -8.92 -17.11 44.51
C ARG A 869 -8.00 -18.19 43.90
N ALA A 870 -6.71 -17.88 44.02
CA ALA A 870 -5.56 -18.35 43.26
C ALA A 870 -4.89 -19.62 43.83
N SER A 871 -4.18 -20.38 42.96
CA SER A 871 -2.80 -20.87 43.19
C SER A 871 -2.18 -21.59 41.96
N THR A 872 -1.34 -20.85 41.22
CA THR A 872 0.02 -21.15 40.68
C THR A 872 0.46 -22.47 39.99
N ARG A 873 1.07 -22.25 38.79
CA ARG A 873 2.18 -22.93 38.03
C ARG A 873 1.79 -23.88 36.87
N SER A 874 1.64 -23.45 35.61
CA SER A 874 2.61 -23.05 34.51
C SER A 874 2.97 -24.23 33.56
N PRO A 875 3.29 -24.05 32.24
CA PRO A 875 3.41 -22.82 31.44
C PRO A 875 2.77 -22.87 30.03
N VAL A 876 1.97 -21.86 29.67
CA VAL A 876 1.85 -21.38 28.27
C VAL A 876 1.80 -19.86 28.35
N PHE A 877 2.64 -19.19 27.57
CA PHE A 877 2.84 -17.74 27.55
C PHE A 877 1.52 -16.99 27.26
N THR A 878 0.89 -16.41 28.29
CA THR A 878 -0.04 -15.29 28.14
C THR A 878 0.65 -14.03 28.70
N PRO A 879 0.91 -12.99 27.89
CA PRO A 879 1.52 -11.75 28.39
C PRO A 879 0.61 -11.09 29.42
N ARG A 880 1.19 -10.50 30.47
CA ARG A 880 0.43 -9.77 31.51
C ARG A 880 -0.05 -8.43 30.96
N VAL A 881 -1.32 -8.08 31.20
CA VAL A 881 -1.85 -6.74 30.89
C VAL A 881 -1.17 -5.73 31.81
N VAL A 882 -0.48 -4.75 31.22
CA VAL A 882 0.24 -3.64 31.84
C VAL A 882 -0.73 -2.53 32.28
N SER A 883 -1.73 -2.20 31.46
CA SER A 883 -2.75 -1.18 31.75
C SER A 883 -3.92 -1.21 30.75
N THR A 884 -4.92 -0.34 30.92
CA THR A 884 -6.08 -0.22 30.00
C THR A 884 -6.18 1.21 29.47
N ALA A 885 -6.46 1.37 28.19
CA ALA A 885 -6.60 2.67 27.54
C ALA A 885 -7.83 2.71 26.62
N VAL A 886 -8.36 3.90 26.38
CA VAL A 886 -9.50 4.13 25.48
C VAL A 886 -9.01 4.80 24.20
N ALA A 887 -9.37 4.25 23.05
CA ALA A 887 -9.00 4.81 21.76
C ALA A 887 -9.68 6.17 21.52
N ARG A 888 -8.88 7.21 21.26
CA ARG A 888 -9.32 8.59 20.95
C ARG A 888 -9.53 8.83 19.47
N TYR A 889 -8.86 8.05 18.63
CA TYR A 889 -8.91 8.17 17.18
C TYR A 889 -9.01 6.80 16.55
N ASN A 890 -9.68 6.73 15.40
CA ASN A 890 -9.69 5.51 14.60
C ASN A 890 -8.28 5.22 14.07
N PHE A 891 -7.83 3.98 14.24
CA PHE A 891 -6.58 3.48 13.68
C PHE A 891 -6.87 2.19 12.90
N ALA A 892 -6.46 2.13 11.64
CA ALA A 892 -6.64 0.95 10.79
C ALA A 892 -5.31 0.20 10.69
N ALA A 893 -5.32 -1.07 11.11
CA ALA A 893 -4.16 -1.95 11.01
C ALA A 893 -3.79 -2.21 9.54
N ARG A 894 -2.51 -2.11 9.22
CA ARG A 894 -1.95 -2.30 7.87
C ARG A 894 -1.55 -3.73 7.59
N ASP A 895 -1.32 -4.52 8.64
CA ASP A 895 -0.94 -5.93 8.56
C ASP A 895 -1.55 -6.77 9.70
N MET A 896 -1.13 -8.02 9.81
CA MET A 896 -1.58 -8.95 10.85
C MET A 896 -0.93 -8.72 12.22
N ARG A 897 0.11 -7.88 12.30
CA ARG A 897 0.85 -7.54 13.53
C ARG A 897 0.27 -6.31 14.22
N GLU A 898 -0.40 -5.43 13.48
CA GLU A 898 -1.08 -4.23 13.98
C GLU A 898 -2.53 -4.50 14.44
N LEU A 899 -3.01 -3.70 15.41
CA LEU A 899 -4.36 -3.78 15.96
C LEU A 899 -5.20 -2.59 15.51
N SER A 900 -6.32 -2.83 14.83
CA SER A 900 -7.24 -1.76 14.46
C SER A 900 -8.03 -1.28 15.68
N LEU A 901 -8.13 0.03 15.84
CA LEU A 901 -8.88 0.68 16.92
C LEU A 901 -9.97 1.57 16.31
N ARG A 902 -11.14 1.59 16.94
CA ARG A 902 -12.16 2.62 16.70
C ARG A 902 -12.22 3.56 17.87
N GLU A 903 -12.51 4.83 17.61
CA GLU A 903 -12.74 5.82 18.67
C GLU A 903 -13.80 5.30 19.66
N GLY A 904 -13.42 5.21 20.94
CA GLY A 904 -14.22 4.61 22.01
C GLY A 904 -13.88 3.15 22.36
N ASP A 905 -13.02 2.46 21.60
CA ASP A 905 -12.61 1.08 21.91
C ASP A 905 -11.74 1.03 23.18
N ILE A 906 -11.99 0.03 24.04
CA ILE A 906 -11.19 -0.25 25.24
C ILE A 906 -10.07 -1.24 24.89
N VAL A 907 -8.83 -0.84 25.10
CA VAL A 907 -7.62 -1.57 24.72
C VAL A 907 -6.85 -2.03 25.96
N LYS A 908 -6.62 -3.34 26.08
CA LYS A 908 -5.77 -3.92 27.13
C LYS A 908 -4.31 -3.91 26.69
N ILE A 909 -3.47 -3.10 27.30
CA ILE A 909 -2.05 -2.94 26.92
C ILE A 909 -1.25 -4.10 27.51
N TYR A 910 -0.47 -4.82 26.70
CA TYR A 910 0.41 -5.93 27.09
C TYR A 910 1.89 -5.55 27.13
N SER A 911 2.32 -4.55 26.37
CA SER A 911 3.70 -4.08 26.35
C SER A 911 3.79 -2.63 25.92
N LYS A 912 4.54 -1.83 26.68
CA LYS A 912 4.92 -0.45 26.36
C LYS A 912 6.40 -0.33 25.96
N ILE A 913 7.06 -1.45 25.69
CA ILE A 913 8.53 -1.53 25.51
C ILE A 913 8.99 -0.74 24.27
N GLY A 914 8.10 -0.42 23.32
CA GLY A 914 8.36 0.53 22.22
C GLY A 914 8.11 2.00 22.57
N GLY A 915 8.12 2.37 23.86
CA GLY A 915 7.79 3.71 24.36
C GLY A 915 8.62 4.85 23.74
N ASP A 916 9.85 4.55 23.33
CA ASP A 916 10.74 5.53 22.69
C ASP A 916 10.42 5.76 21.19
N GLN A 917 9.58 4.90 20.59
CA GLN A 917 9.09 5.00 19.20
C GLN A 917 7.57 5.22 19.11
N GLY A 918 6.86 5.34 20.25
CA GLY A 918 5.44 5.71 20.29
C GLY A 918 4.44 4.59 19.96
N TRP A 919 4.83 3.32 19.96
CA TRP A 919 3.93 2.18 19.68
C TRP A 919 3.77 1.23 20.87
N TRP A 920 2.53 0.84 21.16
CA TRP A 920 2.17 -0.07 22.24
C TRP A 920 1.54 -1.34 21.68
N LYS A 921 1.76 -2.47 22.38
CA LYS A 921 1.10 -3.74 22.06
C LYS A 921 -0.08 -3.92 23.00
N GLY A 922 -1.23 -4.27 22.47
CA GLY A 922 -2.40 -4.58 23.29
C GLY A 922 -3.48 -5.35 22.55
N GLU A 923 -4.65 -5.43 23.15
CA GLU A 923 -5.78 -6.23 22.68
C GLU A 923 -7.08 -5.44 22.75
N ALA A 924 -7.80 -5.47 21.63
CA ALA A 924 -9.16 -4.97 21.47
C ALA A 924 -9.92 -5.92 20.56
N ASN A 925 -11.22 -6.15 20.82
CA ASN A 925 -12.09 -7.01 20.01
C ASN A 925 -11.53 -8.44 19.77
N ASP A 926 -10.99 -9.08 20.83
CA ASP A 926 -10.38 -10.42 20.81
C ASP A 926 -9.16 -10.56 19.86
N ARG A 927 -8.55 -9.45 19.41
CA ARG A 927 -7.36 -9.42 18.54
C ARG A 927 -6.20 -8.73 19.24
N ILE A 928 -5.00 -9.33 19.18
CA ILE A 928 -3.76 -8.78 19.75
C ILE A 928 -2.91 -8.19 18.64
N GLY A 929 -2.43 -6.96 18.83
CA GLY A 929 -1.53 -6.32 17.87
C GLY A 929 -0.93 -5.02 18.40
N TRP A 930 -0.11 -4.39 17.57
CA TRP A 930 0.53 -3.12 17.84
C TRP A 930 -0.34 -1.95 17.38
N PHE A 931 -0.36 -0.87 18.15
CA PHE A 931 -1.06 0.36 17.79
C PHE A 931 -0.29 1.59 18.32
N PRO A 932 -0.47 2.78 17.74
CA PRO A 932 0.20 3.98 18.20
C PRO A 932 -0.31 4.42 19.58
N SER A 933 0.61 4.69 20.50
CA SER A 933 0.29 5.18 21.85
C SER A 933 -0.47 6.51 21.86
N THR A 934 -0.23 7.38 20.87
CA THR A 934 -0.91 8.68 20.72
C THR A 934 -2.38 8.58 20.33
N TYR A 935 -2.85 7.37 19.98
CA TYR A 935 -4.23 7.12 19.57
C TYR A 935 -5.11 6.62 20.71
N VAL A 936 -4.54 6.43 21.91
CA VAL A 936 -5.27 5.98 23.09
C VAL A 936 -4.97 6.89 24.27
N ASP A 937 -5.96 7.10 25.13
CA ASP A 937 -5.78 7.72 26.44
C ASP A 937 -5.85 6.64 27.52
N GLU A 938 -4.80 6.56 28.33
CA GLU A 938 -4.72 5.58 29.41
C GLU A 938 -5.68 5.95 30.55
N GLU A 939 -6.57 5.03 30.94
CA GLU A 939 -7.44 5.25 32.10
C GLU A 939 -6.62 5.09 33.39
N GLY A 940 -6.27 6.22 34.02
CA GLY A 940 -5.78 6.25 35.40
C GLY A 940 -4.37 6.80 35.64
N VAL A 941 -4.02 7.97 35.08
CA VAL A 941 -2.97 8.84 35.66
C VAL A 941 -3.52 10.26 35.76
N GLN A 942 -3.67 10.72 37.00
CA GLN A 942 -4.03 12.09 37.37
C GLN A 942 -2.76 12.85 37.75
#